data_AF-A0A812VKC8-F1
#
_entry.id   AF-A0A812VKC8-F1
#
_cell.length_a   1.000
_cell.length_b   1.000
_cell.length_c   1.000
_cell.angle_alpha   90.00
_cell.angle_beta   90.00
_cell.angle_gamma   90.00
#
_symmetry.space_group_name_H-M   'P 1'
#
loop_
_entity.id
_entity.type
_entity.pdbx_description
1 polymer ?
#
loop_
_entity_poly.entity_id
_entity_poly.type
_entity_poly.pdbx_seq_one_letter_code
_entity_poly.pdbx_strand_id
1 'polypeptide(L)'
;MRCEDEDLRKAFRDGVLFDVAEQVTVCLSEANQSHSCFQSPELRHLIAGVLGVANETVTESDVYEFLEEAARQEAYRLLKECNTTITTRAECKEQARRARAELTGRNISEIDDFKMGLETLQEAVEELSDQMVACVEDSGDNATLREACKDVLVQAALDVLGTNWTAAQVEIALRHAASKKAQEIGRDCERPRDECMELVRERAAEAMGKRKEDITDMEVERFNLAGARDAALDVAKACSAARQADASAECGGVVEAFRSTRNENKSSDPKTDEAESRTIKQAVMKDMNKDAMTVCLEEPSQEIVKMCLDRLLQDADKVGDVLFEDLPPQRQQAMKRRAQKDAAVEVVGDRFQACMETAVDDAAKAACEGELVTKVAVAGLVETVKDVVKRYRREVVAEAVMSCNATSRSSCAEEAKEQLRKGGMKVATFAMLQRLAFIKSAAEFWASCMANETTGNETCHNLTQIAMEDMVGSGDLWTPRIVARVMKLGQALLDGIDTVLVYLKLLDVLVESSASNCSDSVLDAIADQVENVSSIFKPHPSGAPRNATRKICQLVYGRPNYGLQVEVEELNDTEIEELADEVVVQVLPSGGRRLSTASYTTYASQDVEETQSDNSTTTATTTTTTTTTTTTTTTTTTSESMSSTSSASSSTSAAGNETSSNETTATTTTTVQQAVSWATACNFGGFLIFLIVQPFM
;
A
#
# COMPACT_ATOMS: atom_id res chain seq x y z
N MET A 1 26.34 23.37 0.26
CA MET A 1 26.20 21.97 0.68
C MET A 1 26.76 21.78 2.07
N ARG A 2 25.89 21.48 3.02
CA ARG A 2 26.28 20.76 4.24
C ARG A 2 26.11 19.29 3.88
N CYS A 3 27.17 18.50 3.93
CA CYS A 3 27.00 17.04 3.89
C CYS A 3 26.47 16.64 5.25
N GLU A 4 25.24 16.13 5.29
CA GLU A 4 24.68 15.58 6.51
C GLU A 4 25.25 14.17 6.74
N ASP A 5 25.23 13.69 7.99
CA ASP A 5 25.78 12.38 8.33
C ASP A 5 25.08 11.25 7.53
N GLU A 6 23.80 11.44 7.20
CA GLU A 6 23.01 10.52 6.37
C GLU A 6 23.53 10.46 4.92
N ASP A 7 23.86 11.60 4.30
CA ASP A 7 24.42 11.64 2.95
C ASP A 7 25.80 10.94 2.91
N LEU A 8 26.59 11.07 3.98
CA LEU A 8 27.88 10.40 4.11
C LEU A 8 27.74 8.88 4.27
N ARG A 9 26.75 8.42 5.05
CA ARG A 9 26.44 6.98 5.20
C ARG A 9 25.97 6.38 3.87
N LYS A 10 25.07 7.08 3.16
CA LYS A 10 24.62 6.67 1.83
C LYS A 10 25.77 6.59 0.83
N ALA A 11 26.60 7.64 0.74
CA ALA A 11 27.77 7.64 -0.14
C ALA A 11 28.76 6.51 0.20
N PHE A 12 28.93 6.17 1.48
CA PHE A 12 29.74 5.03 1.90
C PHE A 12 29.14 3.70 1.47
N ARG A 13 27.81 3.54 1.63
CA ARG A 13 27.07 2.35 1.17
C ARG A 13 27.18 2.18 -0.35
N ASP A 14 26.96 3.25 -1.12
CA ASP A 14 27.09 3.26 -2.58
C ASP A 14 28.53 2.88 -3.02
N GLY A 15 29.55 3.39 -2.31
CA GLY A 15 30.94 3.01 -2.53
C GLY A 15 31.20 1.51 -2.28
N VAL A 16 30.64 0.97 -1.20
CA VAL A 16 30.80 -0.47 -0.91
C VAL A 16 30.00 -1.35 -1.85
N LEU A 17 28.84 -0.93 -2.35
CA LEU A 17 28.11 -1.65 -3.39
C LEU A 17 28.97 -1.83 -4.65
N PHE A 18 29.72 -0.79 -5.04
CA PHE A 18 30.68 -0.87 -6.13
C PHE A 18 31.84 -1.85 -5.83
N ASP A 19 32.45 -1.75 -4.65
CA ASP A 19 33.53 -2.65 -4.24
C ASP A 19 33.07 -4.13 -4.15
N VAL A 20 31.85 -4.37 -3.65
CA VAL A 20 31.19 -5.67 -3.60
C VAL A 20 31.01 -6.23 -5.01
N ALA A 21 30.50 -5.41 -5.93
CA ALA A 21 30.31 -5.82 -7.33
C ALA A 21 31.64 -6.18 -8.01
N GLU A 22 32.69 -5.39 -7.80
CA GLU A 22 34.03 -5.67 -8.34
C GLU A 22 34.61 -6.97 -7.76
N GLN A 23 34.57 -7.15 -6.44
CA GLN A 23 35.09 -8.35 -5.79
C GLN A 23 34.36 -9.63 -6.24
N VAL A 24 33.03 -9.58 -6.33
CA VAL A 24 32.24 -10.72 -6.81
C VAL A 24 32.54 -11.02 -8.27
N THR A 25 32.62 -10.01 -9.13
CA THR A 25 32.96 -10.20 -10.55
C THR A 25 34.34 -10.86 -10.70
N VAL A 26 35.35 -10.38 -9.96
CA VAL A 26 36.69 -10.99 -9.95
C VAL A 26 36.61 -12.43 -9.47
N CYS A 27 35.92 -12.71 -8.36
CA CYS A 27 35.80 -14.06 -7.83
C CYS A 27 35.08 -15.01 -8.80
N LEU A 28 33.96 -14.58 -9.42
CA LEU A 28 33.21 -15.39 -10.37
C LEU A 28 34.00 -15.69 -11.64
N SER A 29 34.94 -14.82 -12.03
CA SER A 29 35.84 -15.06 -13.16
C SER A 29 36.87 -16.18 -12.89
N GLU A 30 37.18 -16.42 -11.61
CA GLU A 30 38.17 -17.42 -11.17
C GLU A 30 37.52 -18.72 -10.66
N ALA A 31 36.29 -18.64 -10.15
CA ALA A 31 35.60 -19.74 -9.48
C ALA A 31 34.75 -20.59 -10.44
N ASN A 32 34.72 -21.91 -10.19
CA ASN A 32 33.80 -22.83 -10.87
C ASN A 32 32.41 -22.88 -10.22
N GLN A 33 32.21 -22.24 -9.06
CA GLN A 33 30.95 -22.23 -8.31
C GLN A 33 30.75 -20.83 -7.70
N SER A 34 29.59 -20.22 -7.95
CA SER A 34 29.27 -18.86 -7.49
C SER A 34 29.16 -18.76 -5.96
N HIS A 35 28.66 -19.81 -5.31
CA HIS A 35 28.39 -19.80 -3.88
C HIS A 35 29.62 -19.52 -2.99
N SER A 36 30.82 -20.04 -3.36
CA SER A 36 32.03 -19.77 -2.58
C SER A 36 32.47 -18.31 -2.62
N CYS A 37 32.08 -17.55 -3.65
CA CYS A 37 32.38 -16.12 -3.74
C CYS A 37 31.57 -15.32 -2.73
N PHE A 38 30.33 -15.71 -2.48
CA PHE A 38 29.44 -15.03 -1.55
C PHE A 38 29.76 -15.33 -0.08
N GLN A 39 30.58 -16.36 0.18
CA GLN A 39 31.07 -16.72 1.52
C GLN A 39 32.46 -16.15 1.85
N SER A 40 33.01 -15.28 0.99
CA SER A 40 34.32 -14.66 1.22
C SER A 40 34.32 -13.85 2.54
N PRO A 41 35.28 -14.10 3.45
CA PRO A 41 35.47 -13.29 4.66
C PRO A 41 35.74 -11.80 4.36
N GLU A 42 36.36 -11.50 3.22
CA GLU A 42 36.65 -10.15 2.75
C GLU A 42 35.35 -9.41 2.39
N LEU A 43 34.45 -10.09 1.67
CA LEU A 43 33.15 -9.54 1.31
C LEU A 43 32.30 -9.22 2.55
N ARG A 44 32.24 -10.18 3.49
CA ARG A 44 31.54 -9.96 4.77
C ARG A 44 32.17 -8.84 5.58
N HIS A 45 33.50 -8.69 5.54
CA HIS A 45 34.20 -7.61 6.23
C HIS A 45 33.84 -6.22 5.66
N LEU A 46 33.75 -6.09 4.34
CA LEU A 46 33.31 -4.84 3.69
C LEU A 46 31.88 -4.48 4.11
N ILE A 47 30.96 -5.44 4.02
CA ILE A 47 29.55 -5.24 4.37
C ILE A 47 29.40 -4.90 5.85
N ALA A 48 30.11 -5.61 6.73
CA ALA A 48 30.13 -5.33 8.17
C ALA A 48 30.55 -3.88 8.47
N GLY A 49 31.50 -3.34 7.70
CA GLY A 49 31.94 -1.96 7.81
C GLY A 49 30.85 -0.94 7.51
N VAL A 50 29.99 -1.19 6.53
CA VAL A 50 28.85 -0.32 6.17
C VAL A 50 27.74 -0.42 7.21
N LEU A 51 27.41 -1.65 7.60
CA LEU A 51 26.34 -1.90 8.56
C LEU A 51 26.72 -1.50 9.99
N GLY A 52 28.00 -1.24 10.25
CA GLY A 52 28.49 -0.92 11.60
C GLY A 52 28.39 -2.10 12.57
N VAL A 53 28.41 -3.33 12.04
CA VAL A 53 28.25 -4.56 12.82
C VAL A 53 29.54 -5.40 12.80
N ALA A 54 29.58 -6.47 13.60
CA ALA A 54 30.72 -7.38 13.60
C ALA A 54 30.69 -8.30 12.36
N ASN A 55 31.86 -8.76 11.89
CA ASN A 55 31.94 -9.59 10.68
C ASN A 55 31.12 -10.89 10.82
N GLU A 56 31.14 -11.48 12.01
CA GLU A 56 30.37 -12.67 12.36
C GLU A 56 28.86 -12.47 12.46
N THR A 57 28.38 -11.22 12.47
CA THR A 57 26.95 -10.89 12.49
C THR A 57 26.36 -10.64 11.11
N VAL A 58 27.21 -10.53 10.08
CA VAL A 58 26.77 -10.42 8.68
C VAL A 58 26.27 -11.79 8.22
N THR A 59 24.96 -11.88 8.01
CA THR A 59 24.26 -13.07 7.53
C THR A 59 24.48 -13.27 6.03
N GLU A 60 24.15 -14.45 5.52
CA GLU A 60 24.20 -14.68 4.08
C GLU A 60 23.15 -13.83 3.35
N SER A 61 21.97 -13.62 3.92
CA SER A 61 20.99 -12.70 3.34
C SER A 61 21.51 -11.28 3.23
N ASP A 62 22.32 -10.79 4.16
CA ASP A 62 22.89 -9.43 4.06
C ASP A 62 23.81 -9.32 2.84
N VAL A 63 24.61 -10.37 2.57
CA VAL A 63 25.43 -10.44 1.36
C VAL A 63 24.56 -10.41 0.09
N TYR A 64 23.47 -11.19 0.05
CA TYR A 64 22.57 -11.19 -1.10
C TYR A 64 21.79 -9.86 -1.27
N GLU A 65 21.48 -9.14 -0.19
CA GLU A 65 20.86 -7.80 -0.27
C GLU A 65 21.79 -6.84 -1.01
N PHE A 66 23.06 -6.74 -0.57
CA PHE A 66 24.06 -5.89 -1.23
C PHE A 66 24.31 -6.30 -2.68
N LEU A 67 24.30 -7.59 -2.99
CA LEU A 67 24.50 -8.07 -4.36
C LEU A 67 23.33 -7.75 -5.28
N GLU A 68 22.08 -7.94 -4.82
CA GLU A 68 20.90 -7.62 -5.61
C GLU A 68 20.76 -6.11 -5.84
N GLU A 69 21.13 -5.29 -4.84
CA GLU A 69 21.18 -3.83 -4.93
C GLU A 69 22.27 -3.38 -5.91
N ALA A 70 23.51 -3.87 -5.77
CA ALA A 70 24.60 -3.54 -6.68
C ALA A 70 24.33 -3.99 -8.12
N ALA A 71 23.73 -5.17 -8.29
CA ALA A 71 23.34 -5.67 -9.61
C ALA A 71 22.23 -4.84 -10.27
N ARG A 72 21.29 -4.31 -9.47
CA ARG A 72 20.25 -3.39 -9.94
C ARG A 72 20.84 -2.05 -10.36
N GLN A 73 21.72 -1.46 -9.54
CA GLN A 73 22.40 -0.20 -9.84
C GLN A 73 23.25 -0.31 -11.11
N GLU A 74 24.03 -1.38 -11.28
CA GLU A 74 24.86 -1.59 -12.46
C GLU A 74 24.02 -1.79 -13.73
N ALA A 75 22.95 -2.59 -13.65
CA ALA A 75 22.03 -2.76 -14.77
C ALA A 75 21.38 -1.44 -15.19
N TYR A 76 20.94 -0.63 -14.24
CA TYR A 76 20.35 0.67 -14.49
C TYR A 76 21.37 1.67 -15.06
N ARG A 77 22.60 1.71 -14.52
CA ARG A 77 23.70 2.53 -15.03
C ARG A 77 23.96 2.24 -16.52
N LEU A 78 24.04 0.96 -16.89
CA LEU A 78 24.18 0.54 -18.29
C LEU A 78 23.01 1.03 -19.14
N LEU A 79 21.76 0.85 -18.68
CA LEU A 79 20.56 1.32 -19.39
C LEU A 79 20.55 2.84 -19.61
N LYS A 80 21.01 3.61 -18.62
CA LYS A 80 21.13 5.06 -18.71
C LYS A 80 22.18 5.50 -19.73
N GLU A 81 23.35 4.87 -19.74
CA GLU A 81 24.43 5.17 -20.70
C GLU A 81 24.03 4.87 -22.15
N CYS A 82 23.14 3.90 -22.36
CA CYS A 82 22.66 3.54 -23.68
C CYS A 82 21.84 4.61 -24.39
N ASN A 83 21.21 5.53 -23.66
CA ASN A 83 20.56 6.69 -24.27
C ASN A 83 21.56 7.68 -24.89
N THR A 84 22.85 7.58 -24.52
CA THR A 84 23.91 8.49 -24.99
C THR A 84 24.80 7.87 -26.07
N THR A 85 24.82 6.54 -26.18
CA THR A 85 25.68 5.80 -27.10
C THR A 85 24.92 5.31 -28.34
N ILE A 86 25.63 4.99 -29.44
CA ILE A 86 25.02 4.59 -30.73
C ILE A 86 24.46 3.14 -30.68
N THR A 87 24.61 2.44 -29.57
CA THR A 87 24.08 1.07 -29.40
C THR A 87 22.56 1.03 -29.40
N THR A 88 21.98 -0.04 -29.93
CA THR A 88 20.53 -0.18 -29.91
C THR A 88 20.03 -0.46 -28.49
N ARG A 89 18.81 0.00 -28.17
CA ARG A 89 18.18 -0.25 -26.87
C ARG A 89 18.09 -1.74 -26.51
N ALA A 90 17.95 -2.61 -27.51
CA ALA A 90 17.90 -4.06 -27.31
C ALA A 90 19.25 -4.64 -26.90
N GLU A 91 20.34 -4.24 -27.55
CA GLU A 91 21.71 -4.64 -27.16
C GLU A 91 22.04 -4.16 -25.76
N CYS A 92 21.60 -2.96 -25.42
CA CYS A 92 21.76 -2.42 -24.08
C CYS A 92 21.06 -3.25 -23.01
N LYS A 93 19.78 -3.57 -23.23
CA LYS A 93 19.01 -4.41 -22.30
C LYS A 93 19.67 -5.77 -22.10
N GLU A 94 20.24 -6.35 -23.15
CA GLU A 94 21.00 -7.60 -23.06
C GLU A 94 22.29 -7.45 -22.25
N GLN A 95 23.02 -6.33 -22.38
CA GLN A 95 24.20 -6.05 -21.57
C GLN A 95 23.85 -5.86 -20.10
N ALA A 96 22.82 -5.06 -19.81
CA ALA A 96 22.32 -4.85 -18.45
C ALA A 96 21.86 -6.18 -17.81
N ARG A 97 21.13 -7.01 -18.57
CA ARG A 97 20.70 -8.34 -18.12
C ARG A 97 21.90 -9.25 -17.84
N ARG A 98 22.93 -9.22 -18.67
CA ARG A 98 24.16 -9.99 -18.47
C ARG A 98 24.91 -9.55 -17.22
N ALA A 99 25.11 -8.24 -17.05
CA ALA A 99 25.78 -7.70 -15.87
C ALA A 99 25.04 -8.10 -14.59
N ARG A 100 23.71 -8.02 -14.61
CA ARG A 100 22.87 -8.50 -13.49
C ARG A 100 23.04 -9.99 -13.23
N ALA A 101 22.96 -10.82 -14.28
CA ALA A 101 23.11 -12.26 -14.17
C ALA A 101 24.47 -12.66 -13.57
N GLU A 102 25.52 -11.98 -14.02
CA GLU A 102 26.88 -12.17 -13.51
C GLU A 102 26.96 -11.81 -12.03
N LEU A 103 26.57 -10.59 -11.63
CA LEU A 103 26.66 -10.14 -10.24
C LEU A 103 25.81 -10.96 -9.26
N THR A 104 24.65 -11.43 -9.69
CA THR A 104 23.75 -12.28 -8.87
C THR A 104 24.09 -13.76 -8.94
N GLY A 105 25.06 -14.16 -9.77
CA GLY A 105 25.40 -15.57 -10.01
C GLY A 105 24.26 -16.39 -10.61
N ARG A 106 23.31 -15.74 -11.29
CA ARG A 106 22.11 -16.36 -11.91
C ARG A 106 22.31 -16.64 -13.38
N ASN A 107 21.45 -17.50 -13.93
CA ASN A 107 21.44 -17.68 -15.37
C ASN A 107 20.78 -16.47 -16.05
N ILE A 108 21.36 -15.98 -17.15
CA ILE A 108 20.77 -14.86 -17.91
C ILE A 108 19.31 -15.14 -18.35
N SER A 109 18.95 -16.40 -18.58
CA SER A 109 17.59 -16.81 -18.94
C SER A 109 16.58 -16.75 -17.79
N GLU A 110 17.04 -16.66 -16.55
CA GLU A 110 16.19 -16.47 -15.35
C GLU A 110 15.83 -15.00 -15.13
N ILE A 111 16.47 -14.08 -15.88
CA ILE A 111 16.25 -12.64 -15.78
C ILE A 111 15.46 -12.19 -17.00
N ASP A 112 14.13 -12.28 -16.92
CA ASP A 112 13.27 -11.86 -18.01
C ASP A 112 13.09 -10.32 -18.09
N ASP A 113 12.49 -9.87 -19.19
CA ASP A 113 12.26 -8.45 -19.46
C ASP A 113 11.34 -7.76 -18.44
N PHE A 114 10.37 -8.48 -17.86
CA PHE A 114 9.46 -7.90 -16.87
C PHE A 114 10.19 -7.68 -15.54
N LYS A 115 11.03 -8.65 -15.14
CA LYS A 115 11.88 -8.53 -13.95
C LYS A 115 12.85 -7.36 -14.09
N MET A 116 13.55 -7.28 -15.22
CA MET A 116 14.41 -6.13 -15.53
C MET A 116 13.62 -4.82 -15.52
N GLY A 117 12.41 -4.80 -16.09
CA GLY A 117 11.56 -3.61 -16.11
C GLY A 117 11.19 -3.12 -14.72
N LEU A 118 10.82 -4.02 -13.81
CA LEU A 118 10.53 -3.71 -12.41
C LEU A 118 11.75 -3.14 -11.68
N GLU A 119 12.89 -3.81 -11.81
CA GLU A 119 14.11 -3.40 -11.12
C GLU A 119 14.64 -2.06 -11.66
N THR A 120 14.54 -1.84 -12.99
CA THR A 120 14.88 -0.56 -13.62
C THR A 120 13.94 0.54 -13.13
N LEU A 121 12.65 0.26 -12.98
CA LEU A 121 11.68 1.22 -12.43
C LEU A 121 12.03 1.60 -10.98
N GLN A 122 12.34 0.61 -10.13
CA GLN A 122 12.72 0.85 -8.74
C GLN A 122 13.97 1.73 -8.65
N GLU A 123 15.00 1.43 -9.43
CA GLU A 123 16.24 2.22 -9.45
C GLU A 123 16.05 3.61 -10.06
N ALA A 124 15.22 3.74 -11.10
CA ALA A 124 14.88 5.04 -11.68
C ALA A 124 14.16 5.93 -10.65
N VAL A 125 13.30 5.35 -9.81
CA VAL A 125 12.62 6.08 -8.74
C VAL A 125 13.60 6.47 -7.62
N GLU A 126 14.53 5.59 -7.26
CA GLU A 126 15.59 5.88 -6.29
C GLU A 126 16.50 7.03 -6.75
N GLU A 127 17.00 6.96 -7.98
CA GLU A 127 17.79 8.05 -8.56
C GLU A 127 16.98 9.36 -8.71
N LEU A 128 15.70 9.26 -9.14
CA LEU A 128 14.80 10.42 -9.18
C LEU A 128 14.69 11.07 -7.80
N SER A 129 14.56 10.25 -6.75
CA SER A 129 14.50 10.74 -5.37
C SER A 129 15.75 11.52 -4.97
N ASP A 130 16.94 10.96 -5.22
CA ASP A 130 18.22 11.59 -4.89
C ASP A 130 18.42 12.92 -5.64
N GLN A 131 18.14 12.91 -6.94
CA GLN A 131 18.27 14.11 -7.77
C GLN A 131 17.24 15.17 -7.36
N MET A 132 16.03 14.77 -6.96
CA MET A 132 15.00 15.70 -6.50
C MET A 132 15.41 16.38 -5.21
N VAL A 133 15.91 15.61 -4.23
CA VAL A 133 16.44 16.16 -2.97
C VAL A 133 17.51 17.22 -3.25
N ALA A 134 18.54 16.87 -4.03
CA ALA A 134 19.60 17.80 -4.39
C ALA A 134 19.08 19.07 -5.12
N CYS A 135 18.13 18.90 -6.04
CA CYS A 135 17.59 20.02 -6.81
C CYS A 135 16.69 20.93 -5.96
N VAL A 136 15.90 20.37 -5.05
CA VAL A 136 15.04 21.12 -4.13
C VAL A 136 15.86 21.89 -3.10
N GLU A 137 16.93 21.30 -2.57
CA GLU A 137 17.88 21.99 -1.70
C GLU A 137 18.50 23.21 -2.40
N ASP A 138 18.98 23.04 -3.63
CA ASP A 138 19.55 24.12 -4.44
C ASP A 138 18.51 25.20 -4.80
N SER A 139 17.25 24.82 -4.91
CA SER A 139 16.13 25.73 -5.21
C SER A 139 15.72 26.59 -4.01
N GLY A 140 16.07 26.19 -2.79
CA GLY A 140 15.59 26.83 -1.55
C GLY A 140 14.07 26.92 -1.50
N ASP A 141 13.52 28.05 -1.06
CA ASP A 141 12.06 28.26 -0.93
C ASP A 141 11.36 28.65 -2.24
N ASN A 142 12.06 28.62 -3.39
CA ASN A 142 11.48 29.04 -4.65
C ASN A 142 10.61 27.95 -5.28
N ALA A 143 9.29 28.07 -5.10
CA ALA A 143 8.30 27.13 -5.64
C ALA A 143 8.41 26.92 -7.16
N THR A 144 8.77 27.94 -7.93
CA THR A 144 8.94 27.81 -9.40
C THR A 144 10.17 26.98 -9.76
N LEU A 145 11.26 27.08 -8.99
CA LEU A 145 12.45 26.26 -9.22
C LEU A 145 12.21 24.81 -8.78
N ARG A 146 11.48 24.59 -7.68
CA ARG A 146 11.08 23.23 -7.25
C ARG A 146 10.21 22.53 -8.29
N GLU A 147 9.23 23.24 -8.87
CA GLU A 147 8.42 22.67 -9.95
C GLU A 147 9.27 22.37 -11.19
N ALA A 148 10.21 23.26 -11.54
CA ALA A 148 11.14 23.01 -12.65
C ALA A 148 12.07 21.80 -12.39
N CYS A 149 12.49 21.57 -11.13
CA CYS A 149 13.21 20.36 -10.73
C CYS A 149 12.36 19.13 -11.03
N LYS A 150 11.10 19.14 -10.61
CA LYS A 150 10.17 18.03 -10.85
C LYS A 150 10.03 17.71 -12.32
N ASP A 151 9.74 18.71 -13.17
CA ASP A 151 9.55 18.49 -14.60
C ASP A 151 10.80 17.91 -15.29
N VAL A 152 11.97 18.46 -14.99
CA VAL A 152 13.24 18.05 -15.65
C VAL A 152 13.67 16.66 -15.20
N LEU A 153 13.60 16.37 -13.90
CA LEU A 153 14.07 15.10 -13.36
C LEU A 153 13.11 13.96 -13.68
N VAL A 154 11.79 14.22 -13.65
CA VAL A 154 10.80 13.26 -14.13
C VAL A 154 11.06 12.92 -15.59
N GLN A 155 11.23 13.93 -16.46
CA GLN A 155 11.53 13.66 -17.87
C GLN A 155 12.81 12.84 -18.06
N ALA A 156 13.86 13.11 -17.28
CA ALA A 156 15.09 12.31 -17.33
C ALA A 156 14.85 10.85 -16.95
N ALA A 157 14.05 10.58 -15.91
CA ALA A 157 13.66 9.22 -15.53
C ALA A 157 12.83 8.53 -16.64
N LEU A 158 11.89 9.26 -17.26
CA LEU A 158 11.10 8.76 -18.40
C LEU A 158 11.97 8.38 -19.59
N ASP A 159 13.00 9.16 -19.89
CA ASP A 159 13.90 8.89 -21.00
C ASP A 159 14.64 7.56 -20.80
N VAL A 160 15.07 7.23 -19.57
CA VAL A 160 15.72 5.94 -19.24
C VAL A 160 14.74 4.77 -19.37
N LEU A 161 13.55 4.93 -18.80
CA LEU A 161 12.48 3.93 -18.88
C LEU A 161 11.89 3.80 -20.28
N GLY A 162 12.11 4.81 -21.13
CA GLY A 162 11.57 4.97 -22.47
C GLY A 162 10.08 4.65 -22.54
N THR A 163 9.36 5.17 -21.57
CA THR A 163 7.90 5.15 -21.41
C THR A 163 7.43 6.57 -21.16
N ASN A 164 6.21 6.91 -21.57
CA ASN A 164 5.59 8.17 -21.19
C ASN A 164 4.78 7.93 -19.92
N TRP A 165 5.08 8.62 -18.82
CA TRP A 165 4.22 8.60 -17.65
C TRP A 165 3.12 9.65 -17.73
N THR A 166 1.93 9.27 -17.29
CA THR A 166 0.85 10.20 -16.95
C THR A 166 1.20 10.95 -15.67
N ALA A 167 0.54 12.10 -15.43
CA ALA A 167 0.71 12.84 -14.18
C ALA A 167 0.43 11.96 -12.93
N ALA A 168 -0.50 11.02 -13.04
CA ALA A 168 -0.81 10.07 -11.97
C ALA A 168 0.36 9.11 -11.68
N GLN A 169 0.99 8.56 -12.73
CA GLN A 169 2.16 7.70 -12.59
C GLN A 169 3.36 8.44 -12.00
N VAL A 170 3.56 9.71 -12.40
CA VAL A 170 4.56 10.59 -11.80
C VAL A 170 4.31 10.79 -10.30
N GLU A 171 3.08 11.11 -9.89
CA GLU A 171 2.76 11.29 -8.47
C GLU A 171 2.97 9.99 -7.66
N ILE A 172 2.63 8.82 -8.22
CA ILE A 172 2.89 7.52 -7.58
C ILE A 172 4.40 7.28 -7.43
N ALA A 173 5.19 7.53 -8.49
CA ALA A 173 6.64 7.39 -8.45
C ALA A 173 7.27 8.31 -7.38
N LEU A 174 6.79 9.55 -7.27
CA LEU A 174 7.26 10.50 -6.24
C LEU A 174 6.86 10.06 -4.82
N ARG A 175 5.69 9.45 -4.62
CA ARG A 175 5.33 8.85 -3.32
C ARG A 175 6.21 7.66 -2.97
N HIS A 176 6.57 6.84 -3.95
CA HIS A 176 7.49 5.73 -3.75
C HIS A 176 8.92 6.23 -3.43
N ALA A 177 9.38 7.28 -4.10
CA ALA A 177 10.61 7.99 -3.76
C ALA A 177 10.60 8.50 -2.30
N ALA A 178 9.49 9.12 -1.86
CA ALA A 178 9.32 9.54 -0.47
C ALA A 178 9.38 8.37 0.52
N SER A 179 8.71 7.24 0.22
CA SER A 179 8.80 6.01 1.04
C SER A 179 10.23 5.46 1.09
N LYS A 180 10.99 5.52 -0.02
CA LYS A 180 12.39 5.11 -0.07
C LYS A 180 13.27 5.97 0.83
N LYS A 181 13.08 7.29 0.83
CA LYS A 181 13.76 8.17 1.80
C LYS A 181 13.35 7.89 3.24
N ALA A 182 12.08 7.58 3.48
CA ALA A 182 11.64 7.16 4.79
C ALA A 182 12.27 5.83 5.24
N GLN A 183 12.50 4.89 4.32
CA GLN A 183 13.24 3.64 4.55
C GLN A 183 14.68 3.92 4.97
N GLU A 184 15.40 4.73 4.19
CA GLU A 184 16.80 5.11 4.45
C GLU A 184 16.95 5.76 5.84
N ILE A 185 16.15 6.78 6.13
CA ILE A 185 16.16 7.48 7.42
C ILE A 185 15.78 6.52 8.55
N GLY A 186 14.74 5.72 8.36
CA GLY A 186 14.28 4.80 9.39
C GLY A 186 15.31 3.72 9.74
N ARG A 187 16.11 3.25 8.77
CA ARG A 187 17.21 2.28 9.03
C ARG A 187 18.32 2.90 9.87
N ASP A 188 18.62 4.18 9.66
CA ASP A 188 19.80 4.85 10.21
C ASP A 188 19.53 5.73 11.43
N CYS A 189 18.26 6.03 11.73
CA CYS A 189 17.91 6.98 12.77
C CYS A 189 18.00 6.38 14.18
N GLU A 190 19.08 6.74 14.89
CA GLU A 190 19.28 6.40 16.31
C GLU A 190 18.62 7.40 17.28
N ARG A 191 17.92 8.41 16.76
CA ARG A 191 17.31 9.51 17.54
C ARG A 191 15.93 9.12 18.09
N PRO A 192 15.36 9.89 19.03
CA PRO A 192 13.96 9.76 19.41
C PRO A 192 13.05 9.79 18.18
N ARG A 193 11.98 8.99 18.21
CA ARG A 193 11.09 8.79 17.06
C ARG A 193 10.55 10.09 16.47
N ASP A 194 10.19 11.06 17.30
CA ASP A 194 9.70 12.37 16.87
C ASP A 194 10.73 13.14 16.03
N GLU A 195 12.01 13.08 16.42
CA GLU A 195 13.10 13.65 15.60
C GLU A 195 13.28 12.90 14.28
N CYS A 196 13.19 11.56 14.29
CA CYS A 196 13.25 10.77 13.06
C CYS A 196 12.11 11.10 12.11
N MET A 197 10.88 11.24 12.60
CA MET A 197 9.72 11.55 11.75
C MET A 197 9.80 12.96 11.15
N GLU A 198 10.44 13.90 11.85
CA GLU A 198 10.68 15.24 11.30
C GLU A 198 11.71 15.25 10.16
N LEU A 199 12.71 14.36 10.22
CA LEU A 199 13.64 14.11 9.11
C LEU A 199 12.94 13.39 7.96
N VAL A 200 12.12 12.37 8.26
CA VAL A 200 11.27 11.71 7.26
C VAL A 200 10.39 12.73 6.54
N ARG A 201 9.73 13.64 7.26
CA ARG A 201 8.90 14.70 6.65
C ARG A 201 9.70 15.57 5.69
N GLU A 202 10.89 16.00 6.10
CA GLU A 202 11.76 16.88 5.33
C GLU A 202 12.23 16.20 4.04
N ARG A 203 12.89 15.05 4.15
CA ARG A 203 13.44 14.35 2.97
C ARG A 203 12.34 13.76 2.08
N ALA A 204 11.21 13.33 2.64
CA ALA A 204 10.05 12.92 1.84
C ALA A 204 9.47 14.09 1.04
N ALA A 205 9.33 15.28 1.67
CA ALA A 205 8.87 16.47 0.96
C ALA A 205 9.81 16.85 -0.18
N GLU A 206 11.12 16.84 0.07
CA GLU A 206 12.16 17.11 -0.92
C GLU A 206 12.13 16.09 -2.06
N ALA A 207 12.06 14.80 -1.76
CA ALA A 207 11.93 13.73 -2.76
C ALA A 207 10.68 13.88 -3.65
N MET A 208 9.61 14.50 -3.13
CA MET A 208 8.38 14.79 -3.89
C MET A 208 8.40 16.14 -4.62
N GLY A 209 9.45 16.96 -4.47
CA GLY A 209 9.46 18.33 -4.98
C GLY A 209 8.54 19.30 -4.22
N LYS A 210 8.08 18.93 -3.02
CA LYS A 210 7.13 19.68 -2.19
C LYS A 210 7.85 20.45 -1.07
N ARG A 211 7.13 21.30 -0.34
CA ARG A 211 7.64 21.88 0.92
C ARG A 211 7.28 20.98 2.08
N LYS A 212 8.07 21.07 3.15
CA LYS A 212 7.86 20.29 4.38
C LYS A 212 6.45 20.51 4.96
N GLU A 213 5.93 21.73 4.87
CA GLU A 213 4.59 22.09 5.37
C GLU A 213 3.45 21.57 4.49
N ASP A 214 3.74 21.14 3.26
CA ASP A 214 2.77 20.57 2.35
C ASP A 214 2.60 19.05 2.57
N ILE A 215 3.40 18.44 3.46
CA ILE A 215 3.28 17.03 3.86
C ILE A 215 2.58 16.93 5.22
N THR A 216 1.42 16.29 5.21
CA THR A 216 0.59 16.05 6.40
C THR A 216 1.19 15.01 7.34
N ASP A 217 0.79 15.01 8.61
CA ASP A 217 1.31 14.04 9.60
C ASP A 217 0.96 12.60 9.19
N MET A 218 -0.23 12.38 8.64
CA MET A 218 -0.64 11.10 8.07
C MET A 218 0.27 10.68 6.92
N GLU A 219 0.62 11.56 5.99
CA GLU A 219 1.52 11.23 4.89
C GLU A 219 2.90 10.82 5.40
N VAL A 220 3.47 11.55 6.36
CA VAL A 220 4.74 11.19 7.00
C VAL A 220 4.70 9.79 7.61
N GLU A 221 3.63 9.48 8.36
CA GLU A 221 3.45 8.16 8.97
C GLU A 221 3.24 7.06 7.93
N ARG A 222 2.55 7.35 6.82
CA ARG A 222 2.37 6.41 5.71
C ARG A 222 3.68 6.15 4.96
N PHE A 223 4.50 7.17 4.69
CA PHE A 223 5.82 6.99 4.07
C PHE A 223 6.73 6.17 4.96
N ASN A 224 6.76 6.44 6.27
CA ASN A 224 7.53 5.64 7.22
C ASN A 224 7.03 4.19 7.31
N LEU A 225 5.73 3.96 7.29
CA LEU A 225 5.15 2.61 7.24
C LEU A 225 5.52 1.86 5.94
N ALA A 226 5.38 2.52 4.79
CA ALA A 226 5.74 1.94 3.49
C ALA A 226 7.25 1.63 3.43
N GLY A 227 8.11 2.59 3.81
CA GLY A 227 9.56 2.37 3.86
C GLY A 227 9.98 1.23 4.80
N ALA A 228 9.27 1.02 5.91
CA ALA A 228 9.50 -0.13 6.77
C ALA A 228 9.08 -1.46 6.14
N ARG A 229 7.99 -1.48 5.37
CA ARG A 229 7.59 -2.67 4.59
C ARG A 229 8.60 -2.96 3.49
N ASP A 230 9.13 -1.94 2.82
CA ASP A 230 10.18 -2.07 1.81
C ASP A 230 11.48 -2.61 2.42
N ALA A 231 11.89 -2.12 3.60
CA ALA A 231 13.03 -2.67 4.33
C ALA A 231 12.87 -4.16 4.63
N ALA A 232 11.69 -4.56 5.08
CA ALA A 232 11.39 -5.96 5.37
C ALA A 232 11.29 -6.80 4.09
N LEU A 233 10.78 -6.23 2.99
CA LEU A 233 10.71 -6.87 1.69
C LEU A 233 12.11 -7.14 1.11
N ASP A 234 13.03 -6.18 1.23
CA ASP A 234 14.43 -6.34 0.80
C ASP A 234 15.09 -7.52 1.53
N VAL A 235 14.94 -7.59 2.85
CA VAL A 235 15.44 -8.72 3.67
C VAL A 235 14.79 -10.05 3.27
N ALA A 236 13.48 -10.05 3.00
CA ALA A 236 12.77 -11.26 2.59
C ALA A 236 13.20 -11.77 1.20
N LYS A 237 13.39 -10.86 0.23
CA LYS A 237 13.92 -11.15 -1.10
C LYS A 237 15.34 -11.71 -1.00
N ALA A 238 16.19 -11.07 -0.20
CA ALA A 238 17.57 -11.49 -0.01
C ALA A 238 17.68 -12.86 0.68
N CYS A 239 16.86 -13.12 1.70
CA CYS A 239 16.77 -14.45 2.33
C CYS A 239 16.29 -15.52 1.34
N SER A 240 15.28 -15.22 0.52
CA SER A 240 14.80 -16.16 -0.50
C SER A 240 15.88 -16.46 -1.55
N ALA A 241 16.67 -15.46 -1.96
CA ALA A 241 17.80 -15.64 -2.86
C ALA A 241 18.91 -16.49 -2.20
N ALA A 242 19.27 -16.19 -0.96
CA ALA A 242 20.26 -16.96 -0.20
C ALA A 242 19.86 -18.42 -0.06
N ARG A 243 18.59 -18.70 0.30
CA ARG A 243 18.06 -20.06 0.47
C ARG A 243 17.92 -20.85 -0.83
N GLN A 244 17.75 -20.17 -1.96
CA GLN A 244 17.80 -20.81 -3.28
C GLN A 244 19.21 -21.31 -3.62
N ALA A 245 20.24 -20.59 -3.18
CA ALA A 245 21.63 -21.01 -3.36
C ALA A 245 22.08 -22.05 -2.33
N ASP A 246 21.67 -21.87 -1.07
CA ASP A 246 21.92 -22.79 0.03
C ASP A 246 20.70 -22.86 0.95
N ALA A 247 20.00 -24.00 0.96
CA ALA A 247 18.82 -24.21 1.80
C ALA A 247 19.08 -24.04 3.31
N SER A 248 20.35 -24.05 3.75
CA SER A 248 20.77 -23.82 5.14
C SER A 248 21.21 -22.38 5.44
N ALA A 249 21.11 -21.47 4.47
CA ALA A 249 21.49 -20.07 4.61
C ALA A 249 20.78 -19.40 5.79
N GLU A 250 21.57 -18.69 6.60
CA GLU A 250 21.07 -17.84 7.68
C GLU A 250 20.45 -16.57 7.10
N CYS A 251 19.28 -16.20 7.61
CA CYS A 251 18.52 -15.05 7.15
C CYS A 251 18.33 -13.99 8.24
N GLY A 252 18.38 -12.73 7.82
CA GLY A 252 17.97 -11.59 8.61
C GLY A 252 16.49 -11.66 9.00
N GLY A 253 16.17 -11.00 10.11
CA GLY A 253 14.81 -10.94 10.65
C GLY A 253 13.93 -9.97 9.87
N VAL A 254 12.98 -10.48 9.07
CA VAL A 254 12.04 -9.66 8.30
C VAL A 254 11.23 -8.70 9.18
N VAL A 255 10.75 -9.19 10.32
CA VAL A 255 9.93 -8.39 11.26
C VAL A 255 10.79 -7.41 12.03
N GLU A 256 12.02 -7.80 12.35
CA GLU A 256 13.02 -6.97 13.00
C GLU A 256 13.42 -5.79 12.10
N ALA A 257 13.62 -6.02 10.79
CA ALA A 257 13.88 -4.97 9.81
C ALA A 257 12.72 -3.95 9.77
N PHE A 258 11.48 -4.43 9.66
CA PHE A 258 10.28 -3.56 9.73
C PHE A 258 10.27 -2.71 11.01
N ARG A 259 10.41 -3.36 12.17
CA ARG A 259 10.33 -2.69 13.48
C ARG A 259 11.47 -1.71 13.71
N SER A 260 12.67 -2.05 13.27
CA SER A 260 13.83 -1.16 13.33
C SER A 260 13.55 0.11 12.54
N THR A 261 13.08 -0.01 11.29
CA THR A 261 12.76 1.14 10.45
C THR A 261 11.62 2.01 11.01
N ARG A 262 10.66 1.41 11.74
CA ARG A 262 9.59 2.13 12.45
C ARG A 262 10.01 2.74 13.78
N ASN A 263 11.20 2.40 14.30
CA ASN A 263 11.60 2.62 15.69
C ASN A 263 10.55 2.07 16.68
N GLU A 264 10.05 0.87 16.39
CA GLU A 264 9.04 0.16 17.19
C GLU A 264 9.66 -0.99 17.98
N ASN A 265 9.22 -1.14 19.22
CA ASN A 265 9.64 -2.24 20.07
C ASN A 265 8.77 -3.47 19.84
N LYS A 266 9.38 -4.66 19.97
CA LYS A 266 8.66 -5.92 20.08
C LYS A 266 7.64 -5.89 21.22
N SER A 267 6.43 -6.41 20.98
CA SER A 267 5.42 -6.54 22.03
C SER A 267 5.92 -7.44 23.17
N SER A 268 5.59 -7.06 24.41
CA SER A 268 5.99 -7.82 25.60
C SER A 268 5.15 -9.10 25.78
N ASP A 269 3.96 -9.17 25.19
CA ASP A 269 3.16 -10.38 25.12
C ASP A 269 3.52 -11.20 23.87
N PRO A 270 4.09 -12.41 24.01
CA PRO A 270 4.51 -13.23 22.88
C PRO A 270 3.39 -13.56 21.88
N LYS A 271 2.14 -13.66 22.34
CA LYS A 271 1.02 -14.00 21.44
C LYS A 271 0.60 -12.81 20.59
N THR A 272 0.56 -11.63 21.22
CA THR A 272 0.38 -10.36 20.50
C THR A 272 1.51 -10.17 19.48
N ASP A 273 2.76 -10.38 19.90
CA ASP A 273 3.94 -10.28 19.03
C ASP A 273 3.89 -11.22 17.82
N GLU A 274 3.47 -12.47 18.00
CA GLU A 274 3.30 -13.44 16.92
C GLU A 274 2.20 -13.01 15.92
N ALA A 275 1.07 -12.51 16.41
CA ALA A 275 -0.03 -12.03 15.57
C ALA A 275 0.36 -10.77 14.77
N GLU A 276 1.06 -9.83 15.40
CA GLU A 276 1.62 -8.64 14.74
C GLU A 276 2.65 -9.03 13.68
N SER A 277 3.57 -9.93 14.01
CA SER A 277 4.61 -10.43 13.10
C SER A 277 4.02 -11.01 11.82
N ARG A 278 2.93 -11.78 11.93
CA ARG A 278 2.21 -12.31 10.76
C ARG A 278 1.48 -11.25 9.96
N THR A 279 0.92 -10.26 10.63
CA THR A 279 0.27 -9.12 9.96
C THR A 279 1.30 -8.30 9.16
N ILE A 280 2.49 -8.10 9.71
CA ILE A 280 3.63 -7.47 9.01
C ILE A 280 4.04 -8.31 7.80
N LYS A 281 4.26 -9.63 7.97
CA LYS A 281 4.60 -10.53 6.86
C LYS A 281 3.54 -10.54 5.74
N GLN A 282 2.26 -10.51 6.09
CA GLN A 282 1.16 -10.39 5.12
C GLN A 282 1.22 -9.06 4.35
N ALA A 283 1.52 -7.95 5.03
CA ALA A 283 1.67 -6.65 4.40
C ALA A 283 2.90 -6.58 3.49
N VAL A 284 4.03 -7.16 3.89
CA VAL A 284 5.24 -7.30 3.06
C VAL A 284 4.96 -8.11 1.80
N MET A 285 4.25 -9.23 1.94
CA MET A 285 3.83 -10.03 0.78
C MET A 285 2.91 -9.23 -0.15
N LYS A 286 1.98 -8.44 0.41
CA LYS A 286 1.10 -7.56 -0.38
C LYS A 286 1.92 -6.54 -1.17
N ASP A 287 2.87 -5.86 -0.56
CA ASP A 287 3.68 -4.84 -1.23
C ASP A 287 4.57 -5.43 -2.33
N MET A 288 5.10 -6.64 -2.12
CA MET A 288 5.77 -7.38 -3.20
C MET A 288 4.86 -7.66 -4.40
N ASN A 289 3.59 -7.98 -4.16
CA ASN A 289 2.62 -8.15 -5.24
C ASN A 289 2.26 -6.81 -5.89
N LYS A 290 2.25 -5.70 -5.12
CA LYS A 290 2.01 -4.35 -5.65
C LYS A 290 3.12 -3.93 -6.61
N ASP A 291 4.38 -4.21 -6.29
CA ASP A 291 5.52 -3.98 -7.18
C ASP A 291 5.29 -4.65 -8.55
N ALA A 292 5.01 -5.95 -8.54
CA ALA A 292 4.76 -6.72 -9.75
C ALA A 292 3.56 -6.18 -10.55
N MET A 293 2.45 -5.87 -9.86
CA MET A 293 1.24 -5.35 -10.50
C MET A 293 1.42 -3.95 -11.07
N THR A 294 2.23 -3.10 -10.43
CA THR A 294 2.49 -1.74 -10.89
C THR A 294 3.11 -1.74 -12.28
N VAL A 295 4.04 -2.66 -12.54
CA VAL A 295 4.68 -2.81 -13.84
C VAL A 295 3.76 -3.54 -14.82
N CYS A 296 3.19 -4.68 -14.41
CA CYS A 296 2.43 -5.52 -15.32
C CYS A 296 1.15 -4.86 -15.81
N LEU A 297 0.50 -4.00 -15.02
CA LEU A 297 -0.73 -3.33 -15.44
C LEU A 297 -0.51 -2.27 -16.54
N GLU A 298 0.72 -1.97 -16.93
CA GLU A 298 1.01 -1.11 -18.09
C GLU A 298 1.00 -1.82 -19.43
N GLU A 299 0.95 -3.15 -19.42
CA GLU A 299 0.94 -3.90 -20.67
C GLU A 299 -0.39 -3.71 -21.41
N PRO A 300 -0.36 -3.69 -22.76
CA PRO A 300 -1.49 -3.21 -23.57
C PRO A 300 -2.68 -4.18 -23.63
N SER A 301 -2.55 -5.39 -23.09
CA SER A 301 -3.60 -6.42 -23.13
C SER A 301 -3.59 -7.29 -21.89
N GLN A 302 -4.76 -7.82 -21.53
CA GLN A 302 -4.95 -8.69 -20.38
C GLN A 302 -4.09 -9.96 -20.47
N GLU A 303 -3.87 -10.50 -21.67
CA GLU A 303 -3.03 -11.68 -21.89
C GLU A 303 -1.56 -11.41 -21.55
N ILE A 304 -1.05 -10.23 -21.93
CA ILE A 304 0.33 -9.84 -21.61
C ILE A 304 0.45 -9.51 -20.12
N VAL A 305 -0.53 -8.83 -19.52
CA VAL A 305 -0.58 -8.62 -18.06
C VAL A 305 -0.51 -9.94 -17.32
N LYS A 306 -1.32 -10.92 -17.73
CA LYS A 306 -1.31 -12.24 -17.11
C LYS A 306 0.05 -12.92 -17.25
N MET A 307 0.67 -12.88 -18.42
CA MET A 307 2.00 -13.45 -18.63
C MET A 307 3.07 -12.75 -17.78
N CYS A 308 2.99 -11.43 -17.63
CA CYS A 308 3.88 -10.65 -16.78
C CYS A 308 3.71 -11.04 -15.31
N LEU A 309 2.47 -11.10 -14.81
CA LEU A 309 2.16 -11.51 -13.45
C LEU A 309 2.57 -12.96 -13.19
N ASP A 310 2.28 -13.90 -14.10
CA ASP A 310 2.64 -15.32 -13.94
C ASP A 310 4.17 -15.52 -13.81
N ARG A 311 4.99 -14.58 -14.31
CA ARG A 311 6.45 -14.60 -14.15
C ARG A 311 6.90 -13.92 -12.85
N LEU A 312 6.49 -12.68 -12.61
CA LEU A 312 6.90 -11.93 -11.41
C LEU A 312 6.34 -12.55 -10.12
N LEU A 313 5.16 -13.18 -10.18
CA LEU A 313 4.57 -13.87 -9.04
C LEU A 313 5.28 -15.18 -8.68
N GLN A 314 6.12 -15.76 -9.55
CA GLN A 314 6.95 -16.91 -9.17
C GLN A 314 8.01 -16.49 -8.15
N ASP A 315 8.61 -15.32 -8.34
CA ASP A 315 9.55 -14.77 -7.35
C ASP A 315 8.80 -14.38 -6.08
N ALA A 316 7.59 -13.82 -6.20
CA ALA A 316 6.72 -13.56 -5.06
C ALA A 316 6.35 -14.82 -4.29
N ASP A 317 6.05 -15.92 -4.97
CA ASP A 317 5.76 -17.20 -4.34
C ASP A 317 6.95 -17.72 -3.53
N LYS A 318 8.18 -17.62 -4.05
CA LYS A 318 9.40 -18.04 -3.33
C LYS A 318 9.68 -17.17 -2.11
N VAL A 319 9.41 -15.86 -2.17
CA VAL A 319 9.52 -14.98 -1.01
C VAL A 319 8.41 -15.31 -0.01
N GLY A 320 7.19 -15.58 -0.47
CA GLY A 320 6.08 -16.03 0.36
C GLY A 320 6.37 -17.34 1.09
N ASP A 321 7.13 -18.27 0.48
CA ASP A 321 7.57 -19.50 1.15
C ASP A 321 8.48 -19.20 2.35
N VAL A 322 9.35 -18.20 2.23
CA VAL A 322 10.19 -17.72 3.35
C VAL A 322 9.34 -17.01 4.41
N LEU A 323 8.48 -16.09 3.99
CA LEU A 323 7.65 -15.30 4.90
C LEU A 323 6.74 -16.18 5.77
N PHE A 324 6.17 -17.23 5.19
CA PHE A 324 5.16 -18.07 5.83
C PHE A 324 5.63 -19.49 6.13
N GLU A 325 6.95 -19.72 6.24
CA GLU A 325 7.53 -21.04 6.46
C GLU A 325 7.00 -21.76 7.72
N ASP A 326 6.55 -21.00 8.72
CA ASP A 326 5.98 -21.51 9.97
C ASP A 326 4.54 -22.03 9.83
N LEU A 327 3.90 -21.80 8.68
CA LEU A 327 2.50 -22.13 8.44
C LEU A 327 2.32 -23.41 7.61
N PRO A 328 1.19 -24.12 7.75
CA PRO A 328 0.83 -25.21 6.86
C PRO A 328 0.71 -24.73 5.39
N PRO A 329 1.06 -25.55 4.38
CA PRO A 329 1.04 -25.14 2.97
C PRO A 329 -0.29 -24.55 2.48
N GLN A 330 -1.41 -25.07 2.97
CA GLN A 330 -2.75 -24.54 2.65
C GLN A 330 -2.92 -23.10 3.16
N ARG A 331 -2.43 -22.79 4.36
CA ARG A 331 -2.47 -21.45 4.95
C ARG A 331 -1.50 -20.50 4.25
N GLN A 332 -0.30 -20.98 3.89
CA GLN A 332 0.64 -20.22 3.08
C GLN A 332 -0.01 -19.77 1.76
N GLN A 333 -0.61 -20.72 1.01
CA GLN A 333 -1.26 -20.42 -0.26
C GLN A 333 -2.44 -19.44 -0.09
N ALA A 334 -3.23 -19.59 0.97
CA ALA A 334 -4.31 -18.66 1.30
C ALA A 334 -3.80 -17.23 1.53
N MET A 335 -2.72 -17.07 2.30
CA MET A 335 -2.09 -15.78 2.58
C MET A 335 -1.50 -15.13 1.33
N LYS A 336 -0.79 -15.90 0.48
CA LYS A 336 -0.27 -15.41 -0.81
C LYS A 336 -1.39 -14.95 -1.74
N ARG A 337 -2.45 -15.75 -1.91
CA ARG A 337 -3.60 -15.40 -2.76
C ARG A 337 -4.30 -14.14 -2.28
N ARG A 338 -4.45 -13.98 -0.96
CA ARG A 338 -5.01 -12.77 -0.37
C ARG A 338 -4.13 -11.55 -0.64
N ALA A 339 -2.82 -11.66 -0.40
CA ALA A 339 -1.86 -10.59 -0.66
C ALA A 339 -1.93 -10.11 -2.12
N GLN A 340 -2.01 -11.05 -3.06
CA GLN A 340 -2.16 -10.75 -4.49
C GLN A 340 -3.45 -9.96 -4.79
N LYS A 341 -4.59 -10.36 -4.23
CA LYS A 341 -5.88 -9.67 -4.46
C LYS A 341 -5.91 -8.28 -3.85
N ASP A 342 -5.45 -8.16 -2.60
CA ASP A 342 -5.41 -6.88 -1.90
C ASP A 342 -4.45 -5.92 -2.64
N ALA A 343 -3.31 -6.41 -3.14
CA ALA A 343 -2.40 -5.66 -3.99
C ALA A 343 -3.05 -5.17 -5.30
N ALA A 344 -3.88 -6.00 -5.96
CA ALA A 344 -4.56 -5.61 -7.19
C ALA A 344 -5.55 -4.45 -6.95
N VAL A 345 -6.31 -4.53 -5.86
CA VAL A 345 -7.22 -3.45 -5.45
C VAL A 345 -6.44 -2.18 -5.14
N GLU A 346 -5.32 -2.29 -4.43
CA GLU A 346 -4.49 -1.12 -4.07
C GLU A 346 -3.83 -0.47 -5.28
N VAL A 347 -3.19 -1.22 -6.19
CA VAL A 347 -2.53 -0.62 -7.36
C VAL A 347 -3.54 0.06 -8.28
N VAL A 348 -4.71 -0.56 -8.51
CA VAL A 348 -5.78 0.04 -9.32
C VAL A 348 -6.34 1.29 -8.62
N GLY A 349 -6.54 1.22 -7.30
CA GLY A 349 -7.03 2.32 -6.50
C GLY A 349 -6.06 3.50 -6.39
N ASP A 350 -4.77 3.24 -6.18
CA ASP A 350 -3.71 4.27 -6.11
C ASP A 350 -3.61 5.05 -7.42
N ARG A 351 -3.69 4.36 -8.57
CA ARG A 351 -3.76 5.00 -9.89
C ARG A 351 -4.98 5.89 -10.04
N PHE A 352 -6.15 5.39 -9.66
CA PHE A 352 -7.37 6.17 -9.75
C PHE A 352 -7.32 7.39 -8.83
N GLN A 353 -6.86 7.25 -7.59
CA GLN A 353 -6.70 8.34 -6.64
C GLN A 353 -5.73 9.40 -7.17
N ALA A 354 -4.55 9.00 -7.65
CA ALA A 354 -3.57 9.93 -8.22
C ALA A 354 -4.09 10.64 -9.48
N CYS A 355 -4.85 9.94 -10.33
CA CYS A 355 -5.51 10.56 -11.49
C CYS A 355 -6.56 11.58 -11.05
N MET A 356 -7.42 11.24 -10.09
CA MET A 356 -8.44 12.15 -9.58
C MET A 356 -7.88 13.39 -8.88
N GLU A 357 -6.75 13.25 -8.18
CA GLU A 357 -6.06 14.37 -7.52
C GLU A 357 -5.36 15.32 -8.51
N THR A 358 -4.94 14.80 -9.67
CA THR A 358 -4.29 15.59 -10.74
C THR A 358 -5.28 16.14 -11.78
N ALA A 359 -6.51 15.62 -11.80
CA ALA A 359 -7.55 16.06 -12.73
C ALA A 359 -8.06 17.48 -12.40
N VAL A 360 -7.84 18.42 -13.31
CA VAL A 360 -8.19 19.84 -13.14
C VAL A 360 -9.65 20.19 -13.51
N ASP A 361 -10.33 19.31 -14.24
CA ASP A 361 -11.70 19.51 -14.71
C ASP A 361 -12.51 18.20 -14.76
N ASP A 362 -13.81 18.32 -15.05
CA ASP A 362 -14.73 17.18 -15.06
C ASP A 362 -14.46 16.20 -16.22
N ALA A 363 -13.86 16.68 -17.33
CA ALA A 363 -13.50 15.81 -18.45
C ALA A 363 -12.29 14.93 -18.08
N ALA A 364 -11.29 15.48 -17.40
CA ALA A 364 -10.15 14.74 -16.86
C ALA A 364 -10.61 13.73 -15.80
N LYS A 365 -11.54 14.09 -14.92
CA LYS A 365 -12.13 13.14 -13.95
C LYS A 365 -12.87 11.99 -14.63
N ALA A 366 -13.66 12.27 -15.66
CA ALA A 366 -14.32 11.23 -16.45
C ALA A 366 -13.31 10.32 -17.17
N ALA A 367 -12.17 10.87 -17.62
CA ALA A 367 -11.08 10.07 -18.17
C ALA A 367 -10.46 9.13 -17.12
N CYS A 368 -10.27 9.59 -15.89
CA CYS A 368 -9.82 8.74 -14.77
C CYS A 368 -10.78 7.57 -14.49
N GLU A 369 -12.09 7.82 -14.53
CA GLU A 369 -13.10 6.76 -14.37
C GLU A 369 -13.04 5.73 -15.51
N GLY A 370 -12.83 6.19 -16.75
CA GLY A 370 -12.66 5.30 -17.91
C GLY A 370 -11.39 4.45 -17.85
N GLU A 371 -10.28 5.04 -17.41
CA GLU A 371 -9.03 4.30 -17.17
C GLU A 371 -9.22 3.26 -16.08
N LEU A 372 -9.87 3.62 -14.98
CA LEU A 372 -10.17 2.71 -13.87
C LEU A 372 -10.97 1.48 -14.33
N VAL A 373 -12.02 1.65 -15.14
CA VAL A 373 -12.78 0.52 -15.72
C VAL A 373 -11.84 -0.43 -16.48
N THR A 374 -10.94 0.13 -17.27
CA THR A 374 -9.97 -0.64 -18.06
C THR A 374 -8.99 -1.39 -17.15
N LYS A 375 -8.41 -0.72 -16.15
CA LYS A 375 -7.44 -1.33 -15.23
C LYS A 375 -8.07 -2.38 -14.33
N VAL A 376 -9.33 -2.22 -13.90
CA VAL A 376 -10.08 -3.27 -13.17
C VAL A 376 -10.22 -4.54 -14.01
N ALA A 377 -10.61 -4.41 -15.29
CA ALA A 377 -10.76 -5.54 -16.19
C ALA A 377 -9.40 -6.23 -16.46
N VAL A 378 -8.37 -5.44 -16.71
CA VAL A 378 -7.00 -5.93 -16.98
C VAL A 378 -6.39 -6.61 -15.75
N ALA A 379 -6.64 -6.09 -14.55
CA ALA A 379 -6.22 -6.71 -13.28
C ALA A 379 -6.97 -8.01 -12.95
N GLY A 380 -8.00 -8.38 -13.73
CA GLY A 380 -8.79 -9.58 -13.48
C GLY A 380 -9.66 -9.49 -12.22
N LEU A 381 -9.97 -8.28 -11.77
CA LEU A 381 -10.87 -8.05 -10.65
C LEU A 381 -12.31 -8.30 -11.12
N VAL A 382 -12.98 -9.27 -10.47
CA VAL A 382 -14.36 -9.66 -10.81
C VAL A 382 -15.41 -8.72 -10.23
N GLU A 383 -15.00 -7.81 -9.36
CA GLU A 383 -15.87 -6.88 -8.65
C GLU A 383 -16.23 -5.68 -9.52
N THR A 384 -17.29 -4.96 -9.14
CA THR A 384 -17.63 -3.72 -9.85
C THR A 384 -16.59 -2.65 -9.55
N VAL A 385 -16.43 -1.69 -10.46
CA VAL A 385 -15.55 -0.53 -10.26
C VAL A 385 -15.87 0.20 -8.95
N LYS A 386 -17.16 0.34 -8.62
CA LYS A 386 -17.64 0.93 -7.37
C LYS A 386 -17.12 0.19 -6.14
N ASP A 387 -17.07 -1.14 -6.20
CA ASP A 387 -16.59 -1.98 -5.11
C ASP A 387 -15.08 -1.92 -4.96
N VAL A 388 -14.33 -1.96 -6.07
CA VAL A 388 -12.87 -1.79 -6.05
C VAL A 388 -12.49 -0.45 -5.44
N VAL A 389 -13.12 0.65 -5.86
CA VAL A 389 -12.88 1.98 -5.27
C VAL A 389 -13.24 1.99 -3.79
N LYS A 390 -14.36 1.37 -3.40
CA LYS A 390 -14.78 1.34 -2.00
C LYS A 390 -13.81 0.56 -1.11
N ARG A 391 -13.31 -0.59 -1.59
CA ARG A 391 -12.26 -1.36 -0.91
C ARG A 391 -10.99 -0.56 -0.79
N TYR A 392 -10.51 0.03 -1.88
CA TYR A 392 -9.32 0.87 -1.85
C TYR A 392 -9.44 2.01 -0.84
N ARG A 393 -10.53 2.77 -0.89
CA ARG A 393 -10.77 3.89 0.03
C ARG A 393 -10.81 3.45 1.48
N ARG A 394 -11.36 2.26 1.75
CA ARG A 394 -11.32 1.64 3.07
C ARG A 394 -9.87 1.34 3.49
N GLU A 395 -9.06 0.75 2.62
CA GLU A 395 -7.65 0.47 2.92
C GLU A 395 -6.86 1.75 3.20
N VAL A 396 -7.14 2.85 2.48
CA VAL A 396 -6.54 4.16 2.78
C VAL A 396 -6.89 4.62 4.21
N VAL A 397 -8.13 4.45 4.65
CA VAL A 397 -8.53 4.79 6.04
C VAL A 397 -7.87 3.85 7.06
N ALA A 398 -7.84 2.55 6.78
CA ALA A 398 -7.19 1.56 7.64
C ALA A 398 -5.70 1.87 7.81
N GLU A 399 -4.98 2.08 6.71
CA GLU A 399 -3.57 2.39 6.72
C GLU A 399 -3.27 3.70 7.45
N ALA A 400 -4.05 4.76 7.24
CA ALA A 400 -3.89 6.03 7.94
C ALA A 400 -4.06 5.91 9.47
N VAL A 401 -5.01 5.08 9.93
CA VAL A 401 -5.22 4.85 11.37
C VAL A 401 -4.16 3.94 11.97
N MET A 402 -3.69 2.94 11.22
CA MET A 402 -2.70 1.98 11.68
C MET A 402 -1.27 2.53 11.63
N SER A 403 -0.94 3.41 10.69
CA SER A 403 0.39 4.03 10.59
C SER A 403 0.64 5.02 11.73
N CYS A 404 -0.40 5.76 12.12
CA CYS A 404 -0.30 6.79 13.15
C CYS A 404 -0.29 6.22 14.57
N ASN A 405 0.48 6.88 15.44
CA ASN A 405 0.46 6.61 16.87
C ASN A 405 -0.93 6.85 17.48
N ALA A 406 -1.21 6.24 18.63
CA ALA A 406 -2.53 6.29 19.28
C ALA A 406 -3.08 7.71 19.49
N THR A 407 -2.21 8.69 19.78
CA THR A 407 -2.63 10.09 20.03
C THR A 407 -2.99 10.85 18.74
N SER A 408 -2.41 10.48 17.60
CA SER A 408 -2.62 11.13 16.31
C SER A 408 -3.64 10.40 15.41
N ARG A 409 -4.17 9.24 15.81
CA ARG A 409 -5.15 8.48 15.00
C ARG A 409 -6.34 9.30 14.55
N SER A 410 -6.86 10.17 15.41
CA SER A 410 -8.00 11.03 15.07
C SER A 410 -7.67 12.06 14.00
N SER A 411 -6.50 12.70 14.05
CA SER A 411 -6.08 13.65 13.02
C SER A 411 -5.79 12.92 11.71
N CYS A 412 -5.12 11.77 11.76
CA CYS A 412 -4.84 10.96 10.56
C CYS A 412 -6.12 10.45 9.89
N ALA A 413 -7.16 10.09 10.65
CA ALA A 413 -8.45 9.73 10.08
C ALA A 413 -9.11 10.92 9.35
N GLU A 414 -9.03 12.14 9.89
CA GLU A 414 -9.55 13.35 9.22
C GLU A 414 -8.70 13.76 8.00
N GLU A 415 -7.38 13.59 8.05
CA GLU A 415 -6.50 13.80 6.89
C GLU A 415 -6.80 12.79 5.78
N ALA A 416 -7.04 11.51 6.12
CA ALA A 416 -7.47 10.48 5.18
C ALA A 416 -8.82 10.84 4.54
N LYS A 417 -9.78 11.32 5.34
CA LYS A 417 -11.08 11.80 4.83
C LYS A 417 -10.90 12.92 3.80
N GLU A 418 -10.03 13.89 4.08
CA GLU A 418 -9.74 15.00 3.18
C GLU A 418 -9.03 14.53 1.91
N GLN A 419 -8.05 13.62 2.01
CA GLN A 419 -7.41 12.99 0.86
C GLN A 419 -8.43 12.27 -0.03
N LEU A 420 -9.28 11.43 0.57
CA LEU A 420 -10.31 10.71 -0.18
C LEU A 420 -11.33 11.66 -0.81
N ARG A 421 -11.65 12.78 -0.14
CA ARG A 421 -12.53 13.83 -0.71
C ARG A 421 -11.90 14.46 -1.95
N LYS A 422 -10.59 14.75 -1.95
CA LYS A 422 -9.86 15.20 -3.14
C LYS A 422 -9.90 14.16 -4.25
N GLY A 423 -9.84 12.87 -3.90
CA GLY A 423 -10.07 11.73 -4.79
C GLY A 423 -11.53 11.46 -5.19
N GLY A 424 -12.43 12.44 -5.05
CA GLY A 424 -13.83 12.35 -5.49
C GLY A 424 -14.76 11.53 -4.57
N MET A 425 -14.37 11.26 -3.32
CA MET A 425 -15.27 10.63 -2.35
C MET A 425 -16.32 11.63 -1.84
N LYS A 426 -17.59 11.21 -1.79
CA LYS A 426 -18.62 11.95 -1.05
C LYS A 426 -18.34 11.88 0.45
N VAL A 427 -18.24 13.04 1.12
CA VAL A 427 -17.98 13.11 2.57
C VAL A 427 -19.00 12.30 3.38
N ALA A 428 -20.27 12.30 2.96
CA ALA A 428 -21.37 11.53 3.56
C ALA A 428 -21.06 10.02 3.71
N THR A 429 -20.20 9.46 2.86
CA THR A 429 -19.87 8.02 2.85
C THR A 429 -18.70 7.65 3.75
N PHE A 430 -17.98 8.65 4.31
CA PHE A 430 -16.74 8.41 5.06
C PHE A 430 -16.95 7.54 6.31
N ALA A 431 -18.01 7.79 7.09
CA ALA A 431 -18.32 7.00 8.28
C ALA A 431 -18.48 5.50 7.99
N MET A 432 -19.13 5.16 6.87
CA MET A 432 -19.29 3.77 6.44
C MET A 432 -17.94 3.16 6.02
N LEU A 433 -17.11 3.90 5.29
CA LEU A 433 -15.76 3.47 4.92
C LEU A 433 -14.88 3.24 6.15
N GLN A 434 -14.93 4.15 7.12
CA GLN A 434 -14.20 4.03 8.38
C GLN A 434 -14.63 2.79 9.17
N ARG A 435 -15.94 2.52 9.27
CA ARG A 435 -16.41 1.29 9.90
C ARG A 435 -15.94 0.04 9.16
N LEU A 436 -16.04 0.04 7.83
CA LEU A 436 -15.55 -1.08 7.03
C LEU A 436 -14.05 -1.29 7.27
N ALA A 437 -13.27 -0.21 7.42
CA ALA A 437 -11.83 -0.26 7.65
C ALA A 437 -11.53 -0.95 8.98
N PHE A 438 -12.18 -0.52 10.07
CA PHE A 438 -12.00 -1.16 11.37
C PHE A 438 -12.40 -2.64 11.38
N ILE A 439 -13.52 -2.99 10.72
CA ILE A 439 -13.96 -4.39 10.63
C ILE A 439 -12.97 -5.23 9.82
N LYS A 440 -12.49 -4.71 8.67
CA LYS A 440 -11.50 -5.41 7.84
C LYS A 440 -10.22 -5.60 8.64
N SER A 441 -9.60 -4.54 9.13
CA SER A 441 -8.34 -4.60 9.91
C SER A 441 -8.43 -5.54 11.11
N ALA A 442 -9.55 -5.52 11.85
CA ALA A 442 -9.79 -6.47 12.94
C ALA A 442 -9.90 -7.91 12.42
N ALA A 443 -10.58 -8.15 11.30
CA ALA A 443 -10.68 -9.46 10.68
C ALA A 443 -9.32 -9.96 10.15
N GLU A 444 -8.48 -9.07 9.61
CA GLU A 444 -7.12 -9.37 9.19
C GLU A 444 -6.25 -9.81 10.37
N PHE A 445 -6.31 -9.05 11.46
CA PHE A 445 -5.59 -9.35 12.69
C PHE A 445 -6.04 -10.70 13.29
N TRP A 446 -7.37 -10.93 13.34
CA TRP A 446 -7.92 -12.21 13.79
C TRP A 446 -7.43 -13.37 12.92
N ALA A 447 -7.44 -13.21 11.60
CA ALA A 447 -6.95 -14.23 10.66
C ALA A 447 -5.46 -14.50 10.86
N SER A 448 -4.63 -13.47 11.03
CA SER A 448 -3.20 -13.61 11.34
C SER A 448 -2.97 -14.35 12.66
N CYS A 449 -3.75 -14.03 13.70
CA CYS A 449 -3.67 -14.72 14.99
C CYS A 449 -4.05 -16.20 14.90
N MET A 450 -5.12 -16.51 14.17
CA MET A 450 -5.64 -17.87 13.97
C MET A 450 -4.88 -18.70 12.93
N ALA A 451 -3.94 -18.09 12.19
CA ALA A 451 -3.15 -18.79 11.18
C ALA A 451 -2.38 -19.99 11.74
N ASN A 452 -2.00 -19.91 13.02
CA ASN A 452 -1.45 -21.02 13.78
C ASN A 452 -2.48 -21.56 14.76
N GLU A 453 -2.84 -22.84 14.58
CA GLU A 453 -3.87 -23.53 15.36
C GLU A 453 -3.53 -23.63 16.86
N THR A 454 -2.30 -23.28 17.26
CA THR A 454 -1.88 -23.26 18.66
C THR A 454 -2.52 -22.13 19.47
N THR A 455 -2.89 -21.03 18.83
CA THR A 455 -3.54 -19.92 19.54
C THR A 455 -5.03 -20.18 19.62
N GLY A 456 -5.53 -20.40 20.84
CA GLY A 456 -6.96 -20.66 21.05
C GLY A 456 -7.83 -19.48 20.57
N ASN A 457 -8.99 -19.80 19.97
CA ASN A 457 -9.93 -18.83 19.41
C ASN A 457 -10.30 -17.69 20.39
N GLU A 458 -10.49 -18.00 21.67
CA GLU A 458 -10.79 -17.00 22.70
C GLU A 458 -9.64 -16.00 22.89
N THR A 459 -8.38 -16.46 22.81
CA THR A 459 -7.23 -15.56 22.88
C THR A 459 -7.18 -14.64 21.66
N CYS A 460 -7.35 -15.18 20.45
CA CYS A 460 -7.38 -14.36 19.24
C CYS A 460 -8.54 -13.37 19.23
N HIS A 461 -9.71 -13.77 19.73
CA HIS A 461 -10.84 -12.86 19.91
C HIS A 461 -10.48 -11.68 20.82
N ASN A 462 -9.88 -11.94 21.98
CA ASN A 462 -9.52 -10.88 22.94
C ASN A 462 -8.42 -9.95 22.39
N LEU A 463 -7.40 -10.50 21.71
CA LEU A 463 -6.37 -9.68 21.08
C LEU A 463 -6.93 -8.84 19.93
N THR A 464 -7.86 -9.39 19.16
CA THR A 464 -8.55 -8.65 18.08
C THR A 464 -9.41 -7.53 18.65
N GLN A 465 -10.10 -7.77 19.76
CA GLN A 465 -10.85 -6.73 20.46
C GLN A 465 -9.90 -5.59 20.85
N ILE A 466 -8.79 -5.87 21.52
CA ILE A 466 -7.80 -4.85 21.92
C ILE A 466 -7.30 -4.06 20.70
N ALA A 467 -6.92 -4.75 19.61
CA ALA A 467 -6.46 -4.08 18.39
C ALA A 467 -7.55 -3.17 17.78
N MET A 468 -8.82 -3.59 17.80
CA MET A 468 -9.92 -2.77 17.32
C MET A 468 -10.20 -1.57 18.24
N GLU A 469 -10.17 -1.77 19.56
CA GLU A 469 -10.34 -0.71 20.55
C GLU A 469 -9.24 0.35 20.40
N ASP A 470 -8.01 -0.08 20.14
CA ASP A 470 -6.88 0.78 19.86
C ASP A 470 -7.11 1.61 18.58
N MET A 471 -7.52 0.98 17.48
CA MET A 471 -7.80 1.70 16.21
C MET A 471 -8.90 2.75 16.36
N VAL A 472 -9.92 2.47 17.18
CA VAL A 472 -11.12 3.30 17.35
C VAL A 472 -10.93 4.37 18.44
N GLY A 473 -10.09 4.07 19.43
CA GLY A 473 -10.00 4.81 20.69
C GLY A 473 -11.15 4.55 21.65
N SER A 474 -11.86 3.40 21.55
CA SER A 474 -12.98 3.04 22.44
C SER A 474 -13.37 1.56 22.41
N GLY A 475 -13.79 1.05 23.57
CA GLY A 475 -14.36 -0.29 23.79
C GLY A 475 -15.76 -0.52 23.23
N ASP A 476 -16.54 0.54 23.05
CA ASP A 476 -17.99 0.42 22.84
C ASP A 476 -18.38 -0.09 21.44
N LEU A 477 -17.42 -0.19 20.51
CA LEU A 477 -17.66 -0.71 19.16
C LEU A 477 -17.72 -2.24 19.09
N TRP A 478 -17.19 -2.96 20.08
CA TRP A 478 -17.11 -4.43 20.09
C TRP A 478 -18.44 -5.11 20.45
N THR A 479 -19.48 -4.80 19.68
CA THR A 479 -20.83 -5.36 19.85
C THR A 479 -20.93 -6.78 19.27
N PRO A 480 -21.85 -7.64 19.74
CA PRO A 480 -22.01 -9.00 19.20
C PRO A 480 -22.17 -9.07 17.67
N ARG A 481 -22.82 -8.06 17.07
CA ARG A 481 -22.97 -7.95 15.61
C ARG A 481 -21.64 -7.68 14.91
N ILE A 482 -20.81 -6.79 15.48
CA ILE A 482 -19.48 -6.49 14.94
C ILE A 482 -18.55 -7.70 15.11
N VAL A 483 -18.58 -8.36 16.28
CA VAL A 483 -17.83 -9.61 16.51
C VAL A 483 -18.17 -10.66 15.46
N ALA A 484 -19.47 -10.90 15.22
CA ALA A 484 -19.91 -11.88 14.22
C ALA A 484 -19.39 -11.54 12.80
N ARG A 485 -19.41 -10.26 12.42
CA ARG A 485 -18.86 -9.80 11.13
C ARG A 485 -17.35 -9.98 11.05
N VAL A 486 -16.62 -9.56 12.07
CA VAL A 486 -15.15 -9.67 12.15
C VAL A 486 -14.72 -11.14 12.07
N MET A 487 -15.35 -12.03 12.82
CA MET A 487 -15.01 -13.46 12.80
C MET A 487 -15.41 -14.14 11.49
N LYS A 488 -16.58 -13.81 10.92
CA LYS A 488 -17.01 -14.36 9.62
C LYS A 488 -16.04 -13.94 8.51
N LEU A 489 -15.69 -12.66 8.45
CA LEU A 489 -14.73 -12.14 7.49
C LEU A 489 -13.33 -12.71 7.75
N GLY A 490 -12.90 -12.73 9.01
CA GLY A 490 -11.61 -13.27 9.42
C GLY A 490 -11.45 -14.74 9.03
N GLN A 491 -12.49 -15.55 9.19
CA GLN A 491 -12.50 -16.94 8.74
C GLN A 491 -12.34 -17.06 7.21
N ALA A 492 -13.07 -16.24 6.45
CA ALA A 492 -12.92 -16.23 4.99
C ALA A 492 -11.51 -15.83 4.56
N LEU A 493 -10.90 -14.83 5.22
CA LEU A 493 -9.52 -14.41 4.97
C LEU A 493 -8.50 -15.49 5.34
N LEU A 494 -8.70 -16.13 6.49
CA LEU A 494 -7.86 -17.23 6.99
C LEU A 494 -7.89 -18.43 6.03
N ASP A 495 -9.04 -18.72 5.44
CA ASP A 495 -9.24 -19.81 4.47
C ASP A 495 -8.86 -19.43 3.03
N GLY A 496 -8.45 -18.19 2.78
CA GLY A 496 -8.08 -17.71 1.44
C GLY A 496 -9.26 -17.69 0.47
N ILE A 497 -10.47 -17.51 1.00
CA ILE A 497 -11.70 -17.43 0.24
C ILE A 497 -11.91 -15.99 -0.22
N ASP A 498 -12.33 -15.85 -1.48
CA ASP A 498 -12.61 -14.55 -2.07
C ASP A 498 -13.77 -13.89 -1.31
N THR A 499 -13.60 -12.63 -0.94
CA THR A 499 -14.63 -11.82 -0.31
C THR A 499 -15.27 -10.89 -1.33
N VAL A 500 -16.48 -10.42 -1.06
CA VAL A 500 -17.21 -9.44 -1.87
C VAL A 500 -17.88 -8.41 -0.97
N LEU A 501 -18.07 -7.21 -1.50
CA LEU A 501 -18.90 -6.19 -0.85
C LEU A 501 -20.38 -6.46 -1.16
N VAL A 502 -21.18 -6.56 -0.10
CA VAL A 502 -22.63 -6.77 -0.14
C VAL A 502 -23.32 -5.51 0.36
N TYR A 503 -24.15 -4.94 -0.50
CA TYR A 503 -24.96 -3.77 -0.20
C TYR A 503 -26.24 -4.20 0.49
N LEU A 504 -26.42 -3.73 1.72
CA LEU A 504 -27.62 -4.03 2.50
C LEU A 504 -28.72 -3.03 2.16
N LYS A 505 -29.98 -3.43 2.29
CA LYS A 505 -31.14 -2.53 2.17
C LYS A 505 -31.39 -1.76 3.47
N LEU A 506 -30.32 -1.13 3.94
CA LEU A 506 -30.26 -0.33 5.16
C LEU A 506 -29.58 0.99 4.84
N LEU A 507 -30.20 2.10 5.23
CA LEU A 507 -29.53 3.39 5.32
C LEU A 507 -28.87 3.49 6.69
N ASP A 508 -27.56 3.67 6.71
CA ASP A 508 -26.80 3.90 7.94
C ASP A 508 -26.51 5.39 8.08
N VAL A 509 -26.94 5.96 9.20
CA VAL A 509 -26.75 7.38 9.54
C VAL A 509 -25.85 7.45 10.76
N LEU A 510 -24.78 8.23 10.67
CA LEU A 510 -23.87 8.52 11.77
C LEU A 510 -23.79 10.03 11.96
N VAL A 511 -24.03 10.52 13.17
CA VAL A 511 -23.82 11.92 13.51
C VAL A 511 -22.70 12.02 14.54
N GLU A 512 -21.58 12.61 14.14
CA GLU A 512 -20.47 12.94 15.03
C GLU A 512 -20.76 14.26 15.75
N SER A 513 -20.43 14.33 17.04
CA SER A 513 -20.57 15.54 17.86
C SER A 513 -19.24 15.94 18.49
N SER A 514 -18.98 17.24 18.61
CA SER A 514 -17.84 17.75 19.38
C SER A 514 -18.06 17.78 20.90
N ALA A 515 -19.17 17.24 21.39
CA ALA A 515 -19.37 16.98 22.80
C ALA A 515 -18.35 15.95 23.33
N SER A 516 -18.23 15.81 24.65
CA SER A 516 -17.33 14.81 25.27
C SER A 516 -18.05 13.55 25.76
N ASN A 517 -19.38 13.55 25.76
CA ASN A 517 -20.19 12.45 26.29
C ASN A 517 -21.42 12.21 25.42
N CYS A 518 -21.84 10.96 25.36
CA CYS A 518 -23.09 10.55 24.74
C CYS A 518 -24.31 11.10 25.49
N SER A 519 -25.34 11.49 24.73
CA SER A 519 -26.63 11.93 25.27
C SER A 519 -27.79 11.26 24.53
N ASP A 520 -28.58 10.47 25.27
CA ASP A 520 -29.78 9.83 24.71
C ASP A 520 -30.78 10.85 24.16
N SER A 521 -30.89 12.01 24.80
CA SER A 521 -31.77 13.09 24.31
C SER A 521 -31.33 13.67 22.96
N VAL A 522 -30.03 13.66 22.68
CA VAL A 522 -29.49 14.06 21.37
C VAL A 522 -29.74 12.96 20.35
N LEU A 523 -29.53 11.69 20.73
CA LEU A 523 -29.83 10.54 19.88
C LEU A 523 -31.31 10.51 19.46
N ASP A 524 -32.23 10.74 20.40
CA ASP A 524 -33.67 10.79 20.12
C ASP A 524 -34.03 11.95 19.19
N ALA A 525 -33.46 13.13 19.41
CA ALA A 525 -33.69 14.27 18.53
C ALA A 525 -33.20 14.02 17.10
N ILE A 526 -32.07 13.33 16.93
CA ILE A 526 -31.55 12.95 15.61
C ILE A 526 -32.46 11.87 14.99
N ALA A 527 -32.89 10.87 15.77
CA ALA A 527 -33.79 9.82 15.31
C ALA A 527 -35.10 10.41 14.75
N ASP A 528 -35.73 11.34 15.48
CA ASP A 528 -36.96 12.01 15.05
C ASP A 528 -36.78 12.75 13.72
N GLN A 529 -35.62 13.40 13.52
CA GLN A 529 -35.31 14.08 12.26
C GLN A 529 -35.11 13.08 11.11
N VAL A 530 -34.35 12.01 11.33
CA VAL A 530 -34.11 10.97 10.32
C VAL A 530 -35.43 10.29 9.92
N GLU A 531 -36.29 9.95 10.88
CA GLU A 531 -37.61 9.36 10.63
C GLU A 531 -38.52 10.31 9.84
N ASN A 532 -38.49 11.61 10.15
CA ASN A 532 -39.25 12.60 9.40
C ASN A 532 -38.77 12.73 7.95
N VAL A 533 -37.46 12.87 7.72
CA VAL A 533 -36.88 12.98 6.37
C VAL A 533 -37.17 11.73 5.56
N SER A 534 -36.89 10.56 6.13
CA SER A 534 -37.10 9.28 5.47
C SER A 534 -38.56 8.97 5.19
N SER A 535 -39.51 9.44 6.01
CA SER A 535 -40.94 9.25 5.75
C SER A 535 -41.48 10.13 4.62
N ILE A 536 -40.89 11.32 4.41
CA ILE A 536 -41.28 12.25 3.33
C ILE A 536 -40.69 11.80 1.98
N PHE A 537 -39.46 11.30 1.99
CA PHE A 537 -38.77 10.83 0.80
C PHE A 537 -39.45 9.59 0.22
N LYS A 538 -40.10 9.68 -0.95
CA LYS A 538 -40.78 8.56 -1.64
C LYS A 538 -41.56 7.64 -0.66
N PRO A 539 -42.80 8.01 -0.29
CA PRO A 539 -43.56 7.32 0.76
C PRO A 539 -43.60 5.80 0.56
N HIS A 540 -43.41 5.06 1.65
CA HIS A 540 -43.44 3.60 1.62
C HIS A 540 -44.76 3.10 0.99
N PRO A 541 -44.76 2.04 0.16
CA PRO A 541 -45.96 1.56 -0.54
C PRO A 541 -47.13 1.21 0.38
N SER A 542 -46.85 0.76 1.60
CA SER A 542 -47.88 0.48 2.63
C SER A 542 -48.39 1.71 3.37
N GLY A 543 -47.79 2.88 3.15
CA GLY A 543 -48.04 4.11 3.91
C GLY A 543 -47.45 4.09 5.34
N ALA A 544 -46.76 3.03 5.74
CA ALA A 544 -46.07 2.98 7.02
C ALA A 544 -44.86 3.94 7.05
N PRO A 545 -44.59 4.60 8.20
CA PRO A 545 -43.36 5.37 8.36
C PRO A 545 -42.15 4.43 8.35
N ARG A 546 -41.01 4.93 7.84
CA ARG A 546 -39.72 4.26 7.97
C ARG A 546 -39.17 4.57 9.35
N ASN A 547 -39.14 3.58 10.23
CA ASN A 547 -38.66 3.76 11.60
C ASN A 547 -37.12 3.66 11.64
N ALA A 548 -36.50 4.52 12.45
CA ALA A 548 -35.06 4.48 12.68
C ALA A 548 -34.76 3.53 13.86
N THR A 549 -34.04 2.45 13.57
CA THR A 549 -33.44 1.60 14.59
C THR A 549 -32.26 2.34 15.24
N ARG A 550 -32.42 2.68 16.51
CA ARG A 550 -31.39 3.32 17.34
C ARG A 550 -30.21 2.38 17.52
N LYS A 551 -29.00 2.84 17.16
CA LYS A 551 -27.76 2.22 17.64
C LYS A 551 -27.30 2.95 18.89
N ILE A 552 -26.45 2.27 19.66
CA ILE A 552 -25.84 2.85 20.86
C ILE A 552 -24.96 4.03 20.43
N CYS A 553 -25.01 5.13 21.19
CA CYS A 553 -24.03 6.19 21.02
C CYS A 553 -22.66 5.70 21.50
N GLN A 554 -21.64 5.85 20.66
CA GLN A 554 -20.29 5.35 20.92
C GLN A 554 -19.31 6.51 20.93
N LEU A 555 -18.30 6.46 21.78
CA LEU A 555 -17.18 7.38 21.67
C LEU A 555 -16.22 6.84 20.61
N VAL A 556 -15.84 7.65 19.62
CA VAL A 556 -14.76 7.34 18.67
C VAL A 556 -13.75 8.46 18.78
N TYR A 557 -12.50 8.12 19.12
CA TYR A 557 -11.47 9.09 19.50
C TYR A 557 -11.95 10.11 20.56
N GLY A 558 -12.76 9.67 21.52
CA GLY A 558 -13.33 10.51 22.57
C GLY A 558 -14.49 11.43 22.13
N ARG A 559 -14.99 11.30 20.89
CA ARG A 559 -16.14 12.06 20.37
C ARG A 559 -17.39 11.19 20.25
N PRO A 560 -18.56 11.66 20.73
CA PRO A 560 -19.83 10.97 20.57
C PRO A 560 -20.22 10.83 19.10
N ASN A 561 -20.46 9.58 18.70
CA ASN A 561 -20.98 9.16 17.43
C ASN A 561 -22.36 8.52 17.64
N TYR A 562 -23.39 9.21 17.18
CA TYR A 562 -24.79 8.79 17.26
C TYR A 562 -25.16 8.00 16.01
N GLY A 563 -25.30 6.69 16.14
CA GLY A 563 -25.64 5.79 15.04
C GLY A 563 -27.14 5.50 14.95
N LEU A 564 -27.67 5.49 13.72
CA LEU A 564 -29.06 5.10 13.40
C LEU A 564 -29.06 4.22 12.14
N GLN A 565 -30.03 3.32 12.05
CA GLN A 565 -30.29 2.53 10.84
C GLN A 565 -31.74 2.65 10.42
N VAL A 566 -32.00 2.86 9.13
CA VAL A 566 -33.34 2.89 8.55
C VAL A 566 -33.46 1.75 7.55
N GLU A 567 -34.47 0.90 7.70
CA GLU A 567 -34.79 -0.14 6.73
C GLU A 567 -35.43 0.48 5.48
N VAL A 568 -34.90 0.11 4.31
CA VAL A 568 -35.23 0.71 3.01
C VAL A 568 -35.33 -0.36 1.92
N GLU A 569 -36.01 -1.48 2.23
CA GLU A 569 -36.13 -2.65 1.34
C GLU A 569 -36.78 -2.32 -0.01
N GLU A 570 -37.67 -1.33 -0.04
CA GLU A 570 -38.38 -0.87 -1.21
C GLU A 570 -37.57 0.09 -2.11
N LEU A 571 -36.41 0.57 -1.65
CA LEU A 571 -35.56 1.49 -2.40
C LEU A 571 -34.45 0.73 -3.15
N ASN A 572 -34.20 1.12 -4.39
CA ASN A 572 -33.01 0.67 -5.11
C ASN A 572 -31.76 1.44 -4.64
N ASP A 573 -30.56 0.99 -5.04
CA ASP A 573 -29.31 1.54 -4.50
C ASP A 573 -29.12 3.03 -4.85
N THR A 574 -29.61 3.49 -6.01
CA THR A 574 -29.60 4.91 -6.38
C THR A 574 -30.55 5.72 -5.48
N GLU A 575 -31.73 5.19 -5.18
CA GLU A 575 -32.69 5.85 -4.29
C GLU A 575 -32.23 5.92 -2.84
N ILE A 576 -31.47 4.91 -2.38
CA ILE A 576 -30.85 4.93 -1.06
C ILE A 576 -29.77 6.02 -1.00
N GLU A 577 -28.99 6.20 -2.06
CA GLU A 577 -28.01 7.28 -2.16
C GLU A 577 -28.67 8.67 -2.19
N GLU A 578 -29.78 8.84 -2.94
CA GLU A 578 -30.57 10.08 -2.93
C GLU A 578 -31.13 10.40 -1.53
N LEU A 579 -31.68 9.38 -0.85
CA LEU A 579 -32.16 9.54 0.53
C LEU A 579 -31.02 9.89 1.49
N ALA A 580 -29.85 9.28 1.32
CA ALA A 580 -28.68 9.58 2.13
C ALA A 580 -28.25 11.05 1.99
N ASP A 581 -28.20 11.55 0.75
CA ASP A 581 -27.87 12.95 0.47
C ASP A 581 -28.91 13.90 1.12
N GLU A 582 -30.20 13.57 1.08
CA GLU A 582 -31.27 14.35 1.73
C GLU A 582 -31.14 14.35 3.27
N VAL A 583 -30.85 13.18 3.86
CA VAL A 583 -30.63 13.05 5.31
C VAL A 583 -29.46 13.90 5.77
N VAL A 584 -28.34 13.91 5.04
CA VAL A 584 -27.17 14.74 5.40
C VAL A 584 -27.50 16.23 5.40
N VAL A 585 -28.36 16.68 4.48
CA VAL A 585 -28.76 18.10 4.38
C VAL A 585 -29.74 18.50 5.49
N GLN A 586 -30.72 17.65 5.79
CA GLN A 586 -31.81 18.00 6.71
C GLN A 586 -31.53 17.66 8.18
N VAL A 587 -30.71 16.64 8.45
CA VAL A 587 -30.38 16.20 9.81
C VAL A 587 -29.21 17.01 10.33
N LEU A 588 -29.55 18.19 10.80
CA LEU A 588 -28.71 18.99 11.69
C LEU A 588 -29.60 19.41 12.86
N PRO A 589 -29.13 19.32 14.12
CA PRO A 589 -29.89 19.80 15.28
C PRO A 589 -29.94 21.34 15.27
N SER A 590 -30.72 21.89 14.34
CA SER A 590 -30.94 23.32 14.10
C SER A 590 -32.02 23.90 15.03
N GLY A 591 -32.57 23.10 15.94
CA GLY A 591 -33.74 23.46 16.75
C GLY A 591 -33.50 23.75 18.24
N GLY A 592 -32.32 23.48 18.79
CA GLY A 592 -32.04 23.71 20.21
C GLY A 592 -31.62 25.15 20.49
N ARG A 593 -32.33 25.86 21.40
CA ARG A 593 -31.98 27.21 21.90
C ARG A 593 -30.46 27.46 21.90
N ARG A 594 -30.01 28.48 21.15
CA ARG A 594 -28.70 29.20 21.00
C ARG A 594 -27.54 29.04 22.03
N LEU A 595 -27.50 28.03 22.89
CA LEU A 595 -26.52 27.82 23.97
C LEU A 595 -25.76 26.49 23.86
N SER A 596 -26.12 25.59 22.93
CA SER A 596 -25.32 24.39 22.64
C SER A 596 -24.15 24.80 21.74
N THR A 597 -22.92 24.73 22.28
CA THR A 597 -21.67 24.99 21.55
C THR A 597 -21.15 23.79 20.76
N ALA A 598 -21.83 22.64 20.82
CA ALA A 598 -21.43 21.45 20.09
C ALA A 598 -21.69 21.62 18.59
N SER A 599 -20.69 21.26 17.78
CA SER A 599 -20.80 21.12 16.33
C SER A 599 -21.15 19.67 16.00
N TYR A 600 -21.90 19.49 14.92
CA TYR A 600 -22.34 18.17 14.46
C TYR A 600 -21.95 17.97 13.00
N THR A 601 -21.49 16.76 12.67
CA THR A 601 -21.21 16.33 11.31
C THR A 601 -22.05 15.09 11.01
N THR A 602 -22.92 15.18 10.01
CA THR A 602 -23.81 14.07 9.63
C THR A 602 -23.23 13.32 8.43
N TYR A 603 -23.19 12.00 8.55
CA TYR A 603 -22.84 11.06 7.51
C TYR A 603 -24.05 10.15 7.28
N ALA A 604 -24.38 9.90 6.02
CA ALA A 604 -25.41 8.93 5.67
C ALA A 604 -24.97 8.20 4.40
N SER A 605 -25.14 6.88 4.40
CA SER A 605 -24.89 6.06 3.21
C SER A 605 -25.57 4.69 3.35
N GLN A 606 -25.71 3.99 2.24
CA GLN A 606 -26.13 2.59 2.27
C GLN A 606 -25.14 1.75 3.11
N ASP A 607 -25.66 0.92 4.02
CA ASP A 607 -24.82 0.00 4.79
C ASP A 607 -24.24 -1.07 3.86
N VAL A 608 -22.97 -1.39 4.10
CA VAL A 608 -22.20 -2.35 3.30
C VAL A 608 -21.55 -3.34 4.26
N GLU A 609 -21.48 -4.58 3.83
CA GLU A 609 -20.72 -5.64 4.49
C GLU A 609 -19.68 -6.20 3.54
N GLU A 610 -18.50 -6.55 4.03
CA GLU A 610 -17.63 -7.47 3.30
C GLU A 610 -17.84 -8.88 3.83
N THR A 611 -18.14 -9.81 2.92
CA THR A 611 -18.40 -11.20 3.30
C THR A 611 -17.84 -12.17 2.27
N GLN A 612 -17.85 -13.46 2.56
CA GLN A 612 -17.43 -14.50 1.62
C GLN A 612 -18.23 -14.41 0.31
N SER A 613 -17.56 -14.61 -0.83
CA SER A 613 -18.22 -14.80 -2.12
C SER A 613 -18.99 -16.13 -2.11
N ASP A 614 -20.31 -16.03 -1.97
CA ASP A 614 -21.16 -17.16 -2.26
C ASP A 614 -21.28 -17.25 -3.79
N ASN A 615 -20.89 -18.40 -4.37
CA ASN A 615 -21.07 -18.66 -5.81
C ASN A 615 -22.55 -18.59 -6.26
N SER A 616 -23.51 -18.41 -5.34
CA SER A 616 -24.90 -18.09 -5.67
C SER A 616 -25.10 -16.57 -5.68
N THR A 617 -25.10 -16.01 -6.89
CA THR A 617 -25.49 -14.63 -7.18
C THR A 617 -26.95 -14.40 -6.74
N THR A 618 -27.16 -13.97 -5.50
CA THR A 618 -28.49 -13.58 -5.02
C THR A 618 -28.37 -12.35 -4.15
N THR A 619 -29.16 -11.33 -4.49
CA THR A 619 -29.42 -10.14 -3.68
C THR A 619 -29.60 -10.54 -2.23
N ALA A 620 -28.76 -10.03 -1.34
CA ALA A 620 -28.83 -10.34 0.08
C ALA A 620 -30.20 -9.92 0.61
N THR A 621 -31.04 -10.91 0.92
CA THR A 621 -32.26 -10.66 1.69
C THR A 621 -31.82 -10.43 3.12
N THR A 622 -32.06 -9.22 3.65
CA THR A 622 -31.76 -8.85 5.03
C THR A 622 -32.52 -9.78 5.96
N THR A 623 -31.91 -10.89 6.37
CA THR A 623 -32.48 -11.70 7.44
C THR A 623 -32.08 -11.00 8.73
N THR A 624 -32.89 -10.04 9.15
CA THR A 624 -32.75 -9.41 10.46
C THR A 624 -32.96 -10.50 11.51
N THR A 625 -31.88 -11.10 11.98
CA THR A 625 -31.92 -12.06 13.08
C THR A 625 -32.29 -11.31 14.36
N THR A 626 -33.58 -11.11 14.59
CA THR A 626 -34.08 -10.74 15.91
C THR A 626 -33.78 -11.93 16.82
N THR A 627 -32.77 -11.81 17.69
CA THR A 627 -32.40 -12.84 18.66
C THR A 627 -33.56 -13.08 19.63
N THR A 628 -34.47 -13.97 19.24
CA THR A 628 -35.49 -14.55 20.12
C THR A 628 -35.03 -15.95 20.48
N THR A 629 -34.51 -16.11 21.70
CA THR A 629 -34.09 -17.38 22.28
C THR A 629 -35.22 -18.40 22.19
N THR A 630 -35.17 -19.30 21.21
CA THR A 630 -36.13 -20.39 21.08
C THR A 630 -35.39 -21.70 20.82
N THR A 631 -35.70 -22.68 21.67
CA THR A 631 -35.09 -23.99 21.79
C THR A 631 -35.25 -24.82 20.50
N THR A 632 -34.14 -25.46 20.12
CA THR A 632 -33.97 -26.31 18.94
C THR A 632 -34.94 -27.50 18.91
N THR A 633 -35.48 -27.82 17.73
CA THR A 633 -35.89 -29.19 17.40
C THR A 633 -35.47 -29.52 15.98
N THR A 634 -34.57 -30.50 15.88
CA THR A 634 -33.92 -31.01 14.68
C THR A 634 -34.92 -31.79 13.82
N THR A 635 -34.96 -31.52 12.51
CA THR A 635 -35.52 -32.48 11.55
C THR A 635 -34.62 -32.57 10.33
N THR A 636 -34.17 -33.79 10.06
CA THR A 636 -33.30 -34.21 8.96
C THR A 636 -34.13 -34.41 7.70
N THR A 637 -33.66 -33.90 6.56
CA THR A 637 -34.14 -34.36 5.25
C THR A 637 -33.01 -34.38 4.24
N THR A 638 -32.97 -35.48 3.49
CA THR A 638 -31.98 -35.92 2.51
C THR A 638 -32.51 -35.68 1.09
N SER A 639 -31.62 -35.81 0.09
CA SER A 639 -31.85 -35.92 -1.37
C SER A 639 -31.83 -34.58 -2.12
N GLU A 640 -31.33 -34.43 -3.35
CA GLU A 640 -30.87 -35.36 -4.38
C GLU A 640 -30.05 -34.60 -5.45
N SER A 641 -29.30 -35.35 -6.27
CA SER A 641 -28.45 -34.89 -7.37
C SER A 641 -29.20 -34.21 -8.53
N MET A 642 -28.55 -33.28 -9.24
CA MET A 642 -28.71 -33.15 -10.70
C MET A 642 -27.42 -32.64 -11.39
N SER A 643 -27.27 -33.12 -12.63
CA SER A 643 -26.11 -33.08 -13.51
C SER A 643 -26.40 -32.19 -14.73
N SER A 644 -25.34 -31.81 -15.46
CA SER A 644 -25.29 -31.24 -16.83
C SER A 644 -25.77 -29.78 -16.97
N THR A 645 -25.19 -28.91 -17.82
CA THR A 645 -24.74 -29.12 -19.20
C THR A 645 -23.80 -28.00 -19.64
N SER A 646 -22.83 -28.35 -20.48
CA SER A 646 -21.90 -27.52 -21.24
C SER A 646 -22.57 -26.74 -22.37
N SER A 647 -22.05 -25.55 -22.70
CA SER A 647 -22.29 -24.90 -23.99
C SER A 647 -21.09 -24.03 -24.37
N ALA A 648 -20.49 -24.41 -25.49
CA ALA A 648 -19.48 -23.65 -26.22
C ALA A 648 -20.17 -22.55 -27.04
N SER A 649 -19.50 -21.41 -27.22
CA SER A 649 -19.74 -20.53 -28.36
C SER A 649 -18.46 -19.84 -28.80
N SER A 650 -18.32 -19.81 -30.12
CA SER A 650 -17.17 -19.46 -30.94
C SER A 650 -17.15 -17.99 -31.36
N SER A 651 -15.93 -17.44 -31.45
CA SER A 651 -15.40 -16.49 -32.46
C SER A 651 -16.32 -15.41 -33.06
N THR A 652 -15.88 -14.13 -33.01
CA THR A 652 -15.75 -13.31 -34.22
C THR A 652 -14.75 -12.16 -34.02
N SER A 653 -13.85 -12.04 -34.98
CA SER A 653 -12.85 -10.98 -35.23
C SER A 653 -13.46 -9.70 -35.81
N ALA A 654 -12.91 -8.53 -35.46
CA ALA A 654 -13.00 -7.31 -36.29
C ALA A 654 -11.80 -6.39 -36.07
N ALA A 655 -11.33 -5.79 -37.17
CA ALA A 655 -10.14 -4.98 -37.33
C ALA A 655 -10.47 -3.48 -37.52
N GLY A 656 -9.45 -2.63 -37.35
CA GLY A 656 -9.42 -1.20 -37.74
C GLY A 656 -9.57 -0.26 -36.54
N ASN A 657 -8.86 0.87 -36.40
CA ASN A 657 -8.14 1.65 -37.39
C ASN A 657 -7.19 2.65 -36.68
N GLU A 658 -6.08 3.01 -37.33
CA GLU A 658 -5.13 4.04 -36.92
C GLU A 658 -5.77 5.44 -36.85
N THR A 659 -5.33 6.30 -35.94
CA THR A 659 -5.26 7.76 -36.17
C THR A 659 -4.13 8.37 -35.34
N SER A 660 -3.16 8.95 -36.06
CA SER A 660 -2.05 9.76 -35.57
C SER A 660 -2.45 11.24 -35.53
N SER A 661 -2.08 11.95 -34.47
CA SER A 661 -2.05 13.42 -34.45
C SER A 661 -0.74 13.89 -33.81
N ASN A 662 0.08 14.54 -34.64
CA ASN A 662 1.26 15.32 -34.27
C ASN A 662 0.83 16.55 -33.47
N GLU A 663 1.48 16.80 -32.34
CA GLU A 663 1.47 18.10 -31.68
C GLU A 663 2.91 18.56 -31.43
N THR A 664 3.17 19.82 -31.79
CA THR A 664 4.50 20.43 -31.84
C THR A 664 4.65 21.33 -30.63
N THR A 665 5.52 20.97 -29.68
CA THR A 665 5.80 21.78 -28.49
C THR A 665 7.18 22.43 -28.60
N ALA A 666 7.20 23.76 -28.49
CA ALA A 666 8.40 24.59 -28.55
C ALA A 666 9.19 24.51 -27.22
N THR A 667 10.48 24.26 -27.32
CA THR A 667 11.40 24.02 -26.20
C THR A 667 12.02 25.32 -25.69
N THR A 668 11.97 25.54 -24.37
CA THR A 668 12.73 26.60 -23.65
C THR A 668 13.65 25.91 -22.64
N THR A 669 14.87 25.52 -23.04
CA THR A 669 15.73 24.56 -22.27
C THR A 669 17.01 25.17 -21.70
N THR A 670 17.30 26.45 -21.90
CA THR A 670 18.69 26.93 -21.76
C THR A 670 19.16 27.22 -20.32
N THR A 671 18.31 27.13 -19.30
CA THR A 671 18.69 27.59 -17.93
C THR A 671 18.85 26.45 -16.90
N VAL A 672 18.32 25.24 -17.13
CA VAL A 672 18.37 24.15 -16.14
C VAL A 672 19.62 23.25 -16.26
N GLN A 673 20.22 23.13 -17.45
CA GLN A 673 21.43 22.31 -17.65
C GLN A 673 22.65 22.78 -16.83
N GLN A 674 22.69 24.05 -16.40
CA GLN A 674 23.78 24.55 -15.54
C GLN A 674 23.63 24.14 -14.07
N ALA A 675 22.46 23.70 -13.59
CA ALA A 675 22.29 23.23 -12.22
C ALA A 675 22.72 21.76 -12.06
N VAL A 676 22.36 20.90 -13.01
CA VAL A 676 22.66 19.45 -12.96
C VAL A 676 24.17 19.14 -12.97
N SER A 677 24.99 20.03 -13.56
CA SER A 677 26.45 19.89 -13.59
C SER A 677 27.14 20.02 -12.21
N TRP A 678 26.49 20.59 -11.19
CA TRP A 678 27.12 20.87 -9.89
C TRP A 678 26.90 19.77 -8.85
N ALA A 679 25.87 18.93 -9.00
CA ALA A 679 25.62 17.78 -8.13
C ALA A 679 26.79 16.77 -8.12
N THR A 680 27.56 16.70 -9.21
CA THR A 680 28.78 15.87 -9.32
C THR A 680 29.92 16.29 -8.38
N ALA A 681 29.88 17.50 -7.81
CA ALA A 681 31.00 18.03 -7.01
C ALA A 681 31.12 17.40 -5.61
N CYS A 682 30.06 16.81 -5.07
CA CYS A 682 30.12 16.04 -3.82
C CYS A 682 30.55 14.58 -4.04
N ASN A 683 30.38 14.04 -5.25
CA ASN A 683 30.63 12.62 -5.55
C ASN A 683 32.05 12.31 -6.07
N PHE A 684 32.90 13.33 -6.26
CA PHE A 684 34.27 13.18 -6.79
C PHE A 684 35.36 13.83 -5.93
N GLY A 685 35.23 13.74 -4.60
CA GLY A 685 36.32 14.01 -3.65
C GLY A 685 37.28 12.82 -3.54
N GLY A 686 37.89 12.41 -4.66
CA GLY A 686 38.77 11.25 -4.74
C GLY A 686 39.89 11.26 -3.68
N PHE A 687 39.93 10.18 -2.91
CA PHE A 687 40.99 9.78 -1.98
C PHE A 687 42.33 9.69 -2.72
N LEU A 688 43.11 10.77 -2.67
CA LEU A 688 44.50 10.76 -3.12
C LEU A 688 45.35 10.16 -1.99
N ILE A 689 45.59 8.84 -2.06
CA ILE A 689 46.55 8.13 -1.21
C ILE A 689 47.94 8.78 -1.43
N PHE A 690 48.38 9.59 -0.46
CA PHE A 690 49.75 10.08 -0.39
C PHE A 690 50.67 8.91 -0.01
N LEU A 691 51.24 8.25 -1.02
CA LEU A 691 52.43 7.43 -0.86
C LEU A 691 53.61 8.33 -0.45
N ILE A 692 53.92 8.36 0.84
CA ILE A 692 55.18 8.92 1.35
C ILE A 692 56.30 7.93 0.97
N VAL A 693 56.97 8.22 -0.15
CA VAL A 693 58.29 7.65 -0.45
C VAL A 693 59.33 8.50 0.27
N GLN A 694 59.97 7.94 1.31
CA GLN A 694 61.22 8.48 1.86
C GLN A 694 62.36 8.33 0.84
N PRO A 695 63.22 9.35 0.62
CA PRO A 695 64.48 9.13 -0.04
C PRO A 695 65.57 8.80 0.99
N PHE A 696 66.30 7.72 0.70
CA PHE A 696 67.61 7.43 1.29
C PHE A 696 68.60 8.56 0.96
N MET A 697 69.21 9.12 2.00
CA MET A 697 70.65 9.37 2.09
C MET A 697 71.11 9.12 3.52
#